data_AF-S7KE00-F1
#
_entry.id   AF-S7KE00-F1
#
_cell.length_a   1.000
_cell.length_b   1.000
_cell.length_c   1.000
_cell.angle_alpha   90.00
_cell.angle_beta   90.00
_cell.angle_gamma   90.00
#
_symmetry.space_group_name_H-M   'P 1'
#
loop_
_entity.id
_entity.type
_entity.pdbx_description
1 polymer ?
#
loop_
_entity_poly.entity_id
_entity_poly.type
_entity_poly.pdbx_seq_one_letter_code
_entity_poly.pdbx_strand_id
1 'polypeptide(L)'
;MSSFHIQNRSRTISGESLFNIKLDHKFSNFDHKAQPAIDIEELNSGLYALKRLSSVLEAAGLHSTKLLNPKNTVFPSPKVSPKAPSESEAPVTTVEAPQDTNAQISSIQATCAKNLVNIVLSGLATLIADVPELKIAQIPSVILALALIENLVGHESLDTTQQATVFSGCYDPTYEEIIDKIVKQYADTIEQGQLDLANKLMKQGVTSEELSEAQQAYKDQFVNDFFKKHVEGPLNTYRASVGEQIGSMLTDMLKIAPTISTDVTSTNVATVNGQNTLKAVLSGLEQAITKVPSVGGEKSVVITVTSLTPMLSKTSLENGDLTKIYEKTDDPDKASLDRHLKPHQAAVYREGITTAYQTAVQNLDKVRLSIDDQKKNLENQITMFQQAQLCCDDWMGKAPRFDQEKAYTSAKLGLSMETYAGLMNLSEMYYLLQPEEKSIFDTYVDQYKKLTMSLNFGTNDTYNTVTVSQLVAIVGTYQINSEYCLQNAVQNLAKIQENLTTRANTIQQLHFFDDIGPTMVQIGGTQNLGANFLRKNASNDYVPNFAYFNQYGLRFHHVHPDFATQAQTIQKNFDAACVQHITQLKQKIAELEKTYESLDPATASFVKDREKTVKAWLNSESLGGSLIYLILNSQLPKQKIFLEPLIQEINFNNLAANAINELLKITNEFATTSVYYNLSSYLIQSKEGDNLFSGDYFETYQALIKEREYIARDINRCKRAQLLVVELLKKISASQQVSAAQKSQMLNATANYNFIITSTLNQLIVLDSLLVNLKLSPKTVEKTQKSGNAKAQEYDPNVFMIVCENPEPTLRTSTSSSNPENKSTRDHNTDVTAMNKDWVPCLAALEGFISTGFPTASPSGGLGPLFTQIQSDQQDYTTQSQTQQLNLQNQMTNVQQEWTLVSTSMQVLNQILSKLAGEIYTN
;
A
#
# COMPACT_ATOMS: atom_id res chain seq x y z
N MET A 1 37.64 -2.90 -3.38
CA MET A 1 38.68 -3.86 -3.82
C MET A 1 38.33 -5.24 -3.32
N SER A 2 38.43 -6.24 -4.21
CA SER A 2 38.42 -7.71 -4.00
C SER A 2 37.32 -8.27 -3.09
N SER A 3 36.31 -9.01 -3.57
CA SER A 3 36.45 -10.20 -4.44
C SER A 3 35.16 -10.46 -5.24
N PHE A 4 35.20 -10.13 -6.54
CA PHE A 4 34.30 -10.69 -7.55
C PHE A 4 34.73 -12.12 -7.86
N HIS A 5 33.84 -13.09 -7.67
CA HIS A 5 33.94 -14.41 -8.31
C HIS A 5 32.64 -14.67 -9.08
N ILE A 6 32.57 -14.11 -10.29
CA ILE A 6 31.74 -14.64 -11.36
C ILE A 6 32.50 -15.85 -11.91
N GLN A 7 32.16 -17.05 -11.42
CA GLN A 7 32.41 -18.27 -12.17
C GLN A 7 31.17 -18.57 -13.03
N ASN A 8 31.07 -17.83 -14.14
CA ASN A 8 30.37 -18.32 -15.32
C ASN A 8 31.23 -19.45 -15.92
N ARG A 9 30.98 -20.69 -15.49
CA ARG A 9 31.25 -21.89 -16.29
C ARG A 9 30.06 -22.84 -16.17
N SER A 10 29.28 -22.89 -17.24
CA SER A 10 28.47 -24.06 -17.55
C SER A 10 29.38 -25.27 -17.70
N ARG A 11 29.21 -26.24 -16.81
CA ARG A 11 29.63 -27.64 -16.90
C ARG A 11 28.54 -28.38 -16.09
N THR A 12 27.54 -29.03 -16.66
CA THR A 12 27.52 -29.89 -17.84
C THR A 12 26.09 -30.03 -18.38
N ILE A 13 25.86 -29.59 -19.62
CA ILE A 13 25.06 -30.35 -20.58
C ILE A 13 26.05 -30.67 -21.70
N SER A 14 26.23 -31.96 -22.02
CA SER A 14 27.11 -32.37 -23.11
C SER A 14 26.58 -31.83 -24.43
N GLY A 15 27.42 -31.05 -25.12
CA GLY A 15 27.11 -30.54 -26.44
C GLY A 15 27.06 -31.66 -27.46
N GLU A 16 26.04 -31.62 -28.32
CA GLU A 16 26.11 -31.97 -29.73
C GLU A 16 24.80 -31.55 -30.42
N SER A 17 24.56 -30.24 -30.48
CA SER A 17 23.73 -29.59 -31.52
C SER A 17 23.54 -28.12 -31.17
N LEU A 18 24.46 -27.26 -31.63
CA LEU A 18 24.15 -25.92 -32.15
C LEU A 18 25.42 -25.38 -32.81
N PHE A 19 25.32 -25.26 -34.13
CA PHE A 19 26.37 -24.78 -35.04
C PHE A 19 26.86 -23.38 -34.64
N ASN A 20 28.19 -23.21 -34.68
CA ASN A 20 28.88 -21.92 -34.46
C ASN A 20 28.59 -20.92 -35.59
N ILE A 21 28.14 -19.72 -35.23
CA ILE A 21 28.43 -18.50 -35.99
C ILE A 21 29.35 -17.64 -35.13
N LYS A 22 30.61 -17.50 -35.56
CA LYS A 22 31.60 -16.62 -34.95
C LYS A 22 31.34 -15.18 -35.39
N LEU A 23 31.28 -14.25 -34.44
CA LEU A 23 31.40 -12.81 -34.67
C LEU A 23 32.55 -12.26 -33.81
N ASP A 24 33.76 -12.55 -34.27
CA ASP A 24 34.96 -11.80 -33.91
C ASP A 24 35.03 -10.62 -34.90
N HIS A 25 34.64 -9.41 -34.48
CA HIS A 25 34.76 -8.22 -35.34
C HIS A 25 35.75 -7.20 -34.76
N LYS A 26 36.78 -6.94 -35.54
CA LYS A 26 38.00 -6.14 -35.28
C LYS A 26 37.80 -4.62 -35.08
N PHE A 27 36.60 -4.14 -34.72
CA PHE A 27 36.27 -2.70 -34.70
C PHE A 27 35.46 -2.21 -33.48
N SER A 28 35.40 -2.94 -32.37
CA SER A 28 34.90 -2.35 -31.11
C SER A 28 36.03 -1.65 -30.35
N ASN A 29 36.30 -0.39 -30.70
CA ASN A 29 37.25 0.49 -30.03
C ASN A 29 36.62 1.09 -28.75
N PHE A 30 36.56 0.31 -27.67
CA PHE A 30 36.26 0.86 -26.34
C PHE A 30 37.56 1.23 -25.61
N ASP A 31 37.80 2.53 -25.50
CA ASP A 31 38.95 3.17 -24.86
C ASP A 31 38.93 2.97 -23.32
N HIS A 32 40.09 2.69 -22.74
CA HIS A 32 40.28 2.31 -21.34
C HIS A 32 40.55 3.51 -20.39
N LYS A 33 40.10 4.72 -20.75
CA LYS A 33 40.32 5.95 -19.95
C LYS A 33 39.10 6.83 -19.75
N ALA A 34 37.93 6.24 -19.51
CA ALA A 34 36.80 6.98 -18.94
C ALA A 34 36.98 7.13 -17.42
N GLN A 35 37.23 8.37 -16.96
CA GLN A 35 37.24 8.75 -15.54
C GLN A 35 35.88 8.45 -14.88
N PRO A 36 35.86 8.10 -13.58
CA PRO A 36 34.61 8.01 -12.83
C PRO A 36 33.94 9.38 -12.74
N ALA A 37 32.67 9.44 -13.12
CA ALA A 37 31.78 10.58 -12.85
C ALA A 37 31.51 10.65 -11.34
N ILE A 38 32.32 11.41 -10.63
CA ILE A 38 31.99 12.31 -9.51
C ILE A 38 33.21 13.25 -9.44
N ASP A 39 33.00 14.48 -9.86
CA ASP A 39 34.01 15.53 -9.83
C ASP A 39 34.19 16.01 -8.38
N ILE A 40 35.40 15.88 -7.84
CA ILE A 40 35.76 16.39 -6.50
C ILE A 40 35.68 17.94 -6.47
N GLU A 41 35.65 18.61 -7.63
CA GLU A 41 35.38 20.05 -7.72
C GLU A 41 33.90 20.42 -7.50
N GLU A 42 32.96 19.51 -7.81
CA GLU A 42 31.52 19.73 -7.55
C GLU A 42 31.22 19.67 -6.03
N LEU A 43 31.99 18.86 -5.28
CA LEU A 43 32.00 18.84 -3.80
C LEU A 43 32.60 20.10 -3.17
N ASN A 44 33.53 20.79 -3.85
CA ASN A 44 34.13 22.04 -3.38
C ASN A 44 33.29 23.30 -3.69
N SER A 45 32.32 23.20 -4.61
CA SER A 45 31.41 24.30 -4.96
C SER A 45 30.46 24.71 -3.82
N GLY A 46 30.03 23.75 -2.99
CA GLY A 46 29.22 24.00 -1.80
C GLY A 46 29.96 24.78 -0.72
N LEU A 47 31.27 24.52 -0.54
CA LEU A 47 32.12 25.25 0.39
C LEU A 47 32.35 26.70 -0.08
N TYR A 48 32.41 26.92 -1.39
CA TYR A 48 32.58 28.25 -2.00
C TYR A 48 31.30 29.12 -1.90
N ALA A 49 30.12 28.51 -2.03
CA ALA A 49 28.82 29.16 -1.81
C ALA A 49 28.61 29.54 -0.33
N LEU A 50 28.98 28.66 0.60
CA LEU A 50 28.93 28.90 2.05
C LEU A 50 29.88 30.01 2.50
N LYS A 51 31.07 30.08 1.91
CA LYS A 51 32.05 31.15 2.20
C LYS A 51 31.55 32.52 1.73
N ARG A 52 30.87 32.60 0.57
CA ARG A 52 30.22 33.84 0.11
C ARG A 52 28.99 34.21 0.93
N LEU A 53 28.19 33.23 1.38
CA LEU A 53 27.04 33.50 2.25
C LEU A 53 27.47 34.06 3.61
N SER A 54 28.54 33.53 4.19
CA SER A 54 29.19 34.05 5.40
C SER A 54 29.69 35.49 5.22
N SER A 55 30.39 35.78 4.11
CA SER A 55 30.85 37.14 3.81
C SER A 55 29.71 38.13 3.52
N VAL A 56 28.57 37.66 3.00
CA VAL A 56 27.36 38.48 2.79
C VAL A 56 26.60 38.71 4.10
N LEU A 57 26.60 37.73 5.02
CA LEU A 57 25.99 37.84 6.35
C LEU A 57 26.79 38.79 7.26
N GLU A 58 28.12 38.78 7.18
CA GLU A 58 28.98 39.75 7.88
C GLU A 58 28.83 41.18 7.35
N ALA A 59 28.55 41.34 6.05
CA ALA A 59 28.42 42.65 5.42
C ALA A 59 27.02 43.29 5.53
N ALA A 60 25.97 42.53 5.86
CA ALA A 60 24.58 42.97 5.69
C ALA A 60 23.77 43.22 6.98
N GLY A 61 24.31 42.98 8.18
CA GLY A 61 23.60 43.28 9.44
C GLY A 61 22.19 42.68 9.54
N LEU A 62 21.99 41.45 9.05
CA LEU A 62 20.67 40.84 8.91
C LEU A 62 20.15 40.25 10.23
N HIS A 63 19.00 40.74 10.69
CA HIS A 63 18.23 40.17 11.80
C HIS A 63 17.70 38.75 11.49
N SER A 64 17.64 37.90 12.52
CA SER A 64 17.19 36.50 12.51
C SER A 64 15.80 36.25 11.88
N THR A 65 14.95 37.27 11.85
CA THR A 65 13.61 37.26 11.25
C THR A 65 13.60 37.16 9.73
N LYS A 66 14.74 37.36 9.04
CA LYS A 66 14.87 37.15 7.58
C LYS A 66 15.43 35.79 7.17
N LEU A 67 16.03 35.03 8.09
CA LEU A 67 16.54 33.67 7.84
C LEU A 67 15.48 32.59 8.02
N LEU A 68 14.45 32.88 8.83
CA LEU A 68 13.30 32.02 9.04
C LEU A 68 12.13 32.62 8.27
N ASN A 69 11.95 32.16 7.02
CA ASN A 69 10.77 32.56 6.25
C ASN A 69 9.51 32.04 7.00
N PRO A 70 8.66 32.92 7.54
CA PRO A 70 7.46 32.50 8.26
C PRO A 70 6.43 31.84 7.32
N LYS A 71 6.56 32.10 6.02
CA LYS A 71 5.79 31.50 4.93
C LYS A 71 6.52 30.35 4.25
N ASN A 72 7.58 29.79 4.84
CA ASN A 72 8.28 28.67 4.20
C ASN A 72 7.38 27.43 4.25
N THR A 73 6.76 27.13 3.11
CA THR A 73 5.96 25.94 2.86
C THR A 73 6.82 24.71 2.54
N VAL A 74 8.13 24.70 2.87
CA VAL A 74 8.99 23.51 2.79
C VAL A 74 8.65 22.55 3.94
N PHE A 75 7.43 22.06 3.88
CA PHE A 75 6.94 20.83 4.46
C PHE A 75 6.44 20.00 3.27
N PRO A 76 7.29 19.16 2.66
CA PRO A 76 6.78 18.03 1.92
C PRO A 76 6.23 17.01 2.92
N SER A 77 4.94 16.69 2.82
CA SER A 77 4.36 15.45 3.34
C SER A 77 4.82 14.30 2.44
N PRO A 78 5.30 13.16 2.99
CA PRO A 78 4.59 11.90 2.73
C PRO A 78 4.69 10.81 3.84
N LYS A 79 4.16 9.63 3.47
CA LYS A 79 3.72 8.40 4.19
C LYS A 79 4.42 7.91 5.45
N VAL A 80 3.65 7.52 6.49
CA VAL A 80 3.95 6.49 7.51
C VAL A 80 2.65 5.97 8.19
N SER A 81 2.56 4.64 8.34
CA SER A 81 1.52 3.89 9.08
C SER A 81 1.99 3.46 10.49
N PRO A 82 1.07 3.07 11.40
CA PRO A 82 1.27 3.04 12.86
C PRO A 82 1.96 1.77 13.38
N LYS A 83 2.66 1.90 14.52
CA LYS A 83 3.16 0.77 15.33
C LYS A 83 2.18 0.53 16.48
N ALA A 84 1.55 -0.64 16.50
CA ALA A 84 0.71 -1.09 17.62
C ALA A 84 1.59 -1.32 18.87
N PRO A 85 1.22 -0.82 20.06
CA PRO A 85 1.77 -1.31 21.32
C PRO A 85 1.18 -2.68 21.62
N SER A 86 2.03 -3.61 22.06
CA SER A 86 1.63 -4.93 22.54
C SER A 86 0.59 -4.86 23.64
N GLU A 87 -0.48 -5.62 23.48
CA GLU A 87 -1.46 -5.93 24.53
C GLU A 87 -0.76 -6.53 25.76
N SER A 88 -1.04 -5.95 26.91
CA SER A 88 -0.96 -6.60 28.22
C SER A 88 -2.22 -6.19 28.96
N GLU A 89 -3.26 -7.00 28.83
CA GLU A 89 -4.48 -6.89 29.64
C GLU A 89 -4.10 -7.04 31.12
N ALA A 90 -4.43 -6.01 31.92
CA ALA A 90 -4.55 -6.13 33.37
C ALA A 90 -6.00 -5.85 33.77
N PRO A 91 -6.53 -6.50 34.82
CA PRO A 91 -7.96 -6.69 34.99
C PRO A 91 -8.68 -5.40 35.38
N VAL A 92 -9.81 -5.18 34.72
CA VAL A 92 -10.82 -4.19 35.06
C VAL A 92 -11.24 -4.35 36.52
N THR A 93 -10.93 -3.37 37.36
CA THR A 93 -11.64 -3.15 38.61
C THR A 93 -12.64 -2.04 38.39
N THR A 94 -13.92 -2.40 38.49
CA THR A 94 -15.08 -1.52 38.46
C THR A 94 -14.90 -0.32 39.39
N VAL A 95 -14.90 0.90 38.83
CA VAL A 95 -15.09 2.13 39.58
C VAL A 95 -16.20 2.94 38.91
N GLU A 96 -17.30 3.04 39.66
CA GLU A 96 -18.34 4.07 39.76
C GLU A 96 -18.68 4.97 38.54
N ALA A 97 -19.99 5.14 38.35
CA ALA A 97 -20.63 5.86 37.25
C ALA A 97 -20.03 7.25 36.95
N PRO A 98 -19.90 7.65 35.67
CA PRO A 98 -19.30 8.93 35.30
C PRO A 98 -20.24 10.07 35.67
N GLN A 99 -19.80 10.94 36.58
CA GLN A 99 -20.39 12.27 36.76
C GLN A 99 -20.23 13.06 35.45
N ASP A 100 -21.26 13.81 35.05
CA ASP A 100 -21.25 14.64 33.86
C ASP A 100 -20.14 15.71 33.95
N THR A 101 -19.03 15.50 33.22
CA THR A 101 -17.85 16.38 33.19
C THR A 101 -18.23 17.82 32.80
N ASN A 102 -19.29 18.01 32.01
CA ASN A 102 -19.77 19.34 31.62
C ASN A 102 -20.38 20.10 32.82
N ALA A 103 -21.17 19.41 33.63
CA ALA A 103 -21.73 19.96 34.86
C ALA A 103 -20.63 20.28 35.89
N GLN A 104 -19.58 19.45 35.96
CA GLN A 104 -18.42 19.70 36.82
C GLN A 104 -17.61 20.93 36.39
N ILE A 105 -17.26 21.06 35.10
CA ILE A 105 -16.53 22.23 34.59
C ILE A 105 -17.32 23.52 34.84
N SER A 106 -18.63 23.51 34.57
CA SER A 106 -19.52 24.65 34.82
C SER A 106 -19.58 25.02 36.31
N SER A 107 -19.61 24.02 37.19
CA SER A 107 -19.61 24.21 38.65
C SER A 107 -18.30 24.83 39.17
N ILE A 108 -17.14 24.37 38.65
CA ILE A 108 -15.83 24.94 38.99
C ILE A 108 -15.76 26.41 38.57
N GLN A 109 -16.25 26.76 37.38
CA GLN A 109 -16.29 28.15 36.90
C GLN A 109 -17.18 29.05 37.77
N ALA A 110 -18.37 28.57 38.13
CA ALA A 110 -19.30 29.31 38.99
C ALA A 110 -18.72 29.52 40.41
N THR A 111 -18.04 28.52 40.95
CA THR A 111 -17.37 28.61 42.26
C THR A 111 -16.23 29.62 42.23
N CYS A 112 -15.43 29.61 41.16
CA CYS A 112 -14.36 30.59 40.94
C CYS A 112 -14.90 32.03 40.89
N ALA A 113 -15.94 32.27 40.08
CA ALA A 113 -16.58 33.59 39.98
C ALA A 113 -17.09 34.08 41.34
N LYS A 114 -17.72 33.20 42.14
CA LYS A 114 -18.18 33.56 43.49
C LYS A 114 -17.04 34.00 44.41
N ASN A 115 -15.92 33.27 44.40
CA ASN A 115 -14.77 33.62 45.23
C ASN A 115 -14.13 34.95 44.78
N LEU A 116 -14.12 35.21 43.48
CA LEU A 116 -13.58 36.44 42.90
C LEU A 116 -14.35 37.71 43.31
N VAL A 117 -15.64 37.62 43.65
CA VAL A 117 -16.43 38.79 44.13
C VAL A 117 -15.72 39.51 45.27
N ASN A 118 -15.31 38.78 46.31
CA ASN A 118 -14.65 39.36 47.47
C ASN A 118 -13.21 39.78 47.17
N ILE A 119 -12.50 39.01 46.34
CA ILE A 119 -11.10 39.30 45.95
C ILE A 119 -11.04 40.61 45.15
N VAL A 120 -11.99 40.83 44.22
CA VAL A 120 -12.03 42.05 43.40
C VAL A 120 -12.36 43.27 44.27
N LEU A 121 -13.40 43.20 45.10
CA LEU A 121 -13.79 44.34 45.94
C LEU A 121 -12.71 44.72 46.96
N SER A 122 -12.16 43.74 47.69
CA SER A 122 -11.10 43.98 48.68
C SER A 122 -9.81 44.42 48.02
N GLY A 123 -9.43 43.79 46.91
CA GLY A 123 -8.21 44.10 46.16
C GLY A 123 -8.23 45.51 45.55
N LEU A 124 -9.35 45.93 44.95
CA LEU A 124 -9.50 47.30 44.44
C LEU A 124 -9.47 48.33 45.56
N ALA A 125 -10.11 48.06 46.71
CA ALA A 125 -10.06 48.94 47.86
C ALA A 125 -8.62 49.10 48.40
N THR A 126 -7.86 48.01 48.48
CA THR A 126 -6.44 48.03 48.85
C THR A 126 -5.60 48.79 47.83
N LEU A 127 -5.80 48.55 46.53
CA LEU A 127 -5.08 49.26 45.46
C LEU A 127 -5.31 50.79 45.53
N ILE A 128 -6.54 51.22 45.81
CA ILE A 128 -6.88 52.65 45.98
C ILE A 128 -6.17 53.23 47.22
N ALA A 129 -6.06 52.46 48.30
CA ALA A 129 -5.41 52.91 49.53
C ALA A 129 -3.88 52.97 49.40
N ASP A 130 -3.28 52.00 48.70
CA ASP A 130 -1.82 51.85 48.57
C ASP A 130 -1.20 52.78 47.52
N VAL A 131 -2.02 53.41 46.66
CA VAL A 131 -1.57 54.37 45.64
C VAL A 131 -2.27 55.73 45.83
N PRO A 132 -2.01 56.46 46.93
CA PRO A 132 -2.67 57.73 47.20
C PRO A 132 -2.30 58.83 46.20
N GLU A 133 -1.17 58.71 45.50
CA GLU A 133 -0.68 59.70 44.54
C GLU A 133 -1.52 59.74 43.25
N LEU A 134 -2.20 58.65 42.89
CA LEU A 134 -3.03 58.56 41.69
C LEU A 134 -4.50 58.38 42.09
N LYS A 135 -5.41 59.17 41.50
CA LYS A 135 -6.85 59.06 41.80
C LYS A 135 -7.48 57.83 41.11
N ILE A 136 -7.09 56.61 41.52
CA ILE A 136 -7.53 55.33 40.95
C ILE A 136 -9.05 55.17 41.07
N ALA A 137 -9.65 55.59 42.18
CA ALA A 137 -11.10 55.57 42.39
C ALA A 137 -11.92 56.38 41.36
N GLN A 138 -11.26 57.23 40.56
CA GLN A 138 -11.89 58.00 39.48
C GLN A 138 -11.73 57.37 38.09
N ILE A 139 -11.10 56.18 37.99
CA ILE A 139 -11.01 55.45 36.73
C ILE A 139 -12.39 54.82 36.45
N PRO A 140 -12.99 55.04 35.26
CA PRO A 140 -14.34 54.57 34.96
C PRO A 140 -14.56 53.06 35.14
N SER A 141 -13.60 52.23 34.72
CA SER A 141 -13.66 50.77 34.89
C SER A 141 -13.71 50.36 36.36
N VAL A 142 -12.92 51.01 37.22
CA VAL A 142 -12.92 50.77 38.68
C VAL A 142 -14.26 51.14 39.31
N ILE A 143 -14.84 52.29 38.94
CA ILE A 143 -16.16 52.71 39.43
C ILE A 143 -17.22 51.68 39.02
N LEU A 144 -17.19 51.24 37.77
CA LEU A 144 -18.14 50.27 37.23
C LEU A 144 -17.97 48.91 37.90
N ALA A 145 -16.75 48.42 38.06
CA ALA A 145 -16.44 47.15 38.70
C ALA A 145 -16.92 47.13 40.16
N LEU A 146 -16.62 48.19 40.94
CA LEU A 146 -17.10 48.32 42.32
C LEU A 146 -18.64 48.32 42.37
N ALA A 147 -19.29 49.15 41.56
CA ALA A 147 -20.75 49.29 41.58
C ALA A 147 -21.48 48.00 41.15
N LEU A 148 -20.98 47.28 40.14
CA LEU A 148 -21.62 46.08 39.64
C LEU A 148 -21.35 44.85 40.54
N ILE A 149 -20.13 44.71 41.07
CA ILE A 149 -19.73 43.54 41.87
C ILE A 149 -20.22 43.65 43.32
N GLU A 150 -20.33 44.86 43.87
CA GLU A 150 -20.87 45.06 45.24
C GLU A 150 -22.30 44.52 45.38
N ASN A 151 -23.11 44.65 44.33
CA ASN A 151 -24.48 44.11 44.29
C ASN A 151 -24.54 42.57 44.26
N LEU A 152 -23.41 41.87 44.11
CA LEU A 152 -23.33 40.41 44.07
C LEU A 152 -22.83 39.80 45.39
N VAL A 153 -22.49 40.63 46.38
CA VAL A 153 -22.02 40.17 47.69
C VAL A 153 -23.12 39.38 48.40
N GLY A 154 -22.77 38.19 48.91
CA GLY A 154 -23.70 37.34 49.65
C GLY A 154 -24.63 36.47 48.80
N HIS A 155 -24.57 36.55 47.47
CA HIS A 155 -25.31 35.64 46.60
C HIS A 155 -24.82 34.18 46.76
N GLU A 156 -25.75 33.23 46.90
CA GLU A 156 -25.40 31.81 47.06
C GLU A 156 -24.86 31.19 45.76
N SER A 157 -25.37 31.64 44.61
CA SER A 157 -24.95 31.25 43.25
C SER A 157 -25.02 32.44 42.29
N LEU A 158 -24.26 32.37 41.19
CA LEU A 158 -24.21 33.40 40.15
C LEU A 158 -24.66 32.81 38.81
N ASP A 159 -25.54 33.51 38.10
CA ASP A 159 -25.90 33.16 36.71
C ASP A 159 -24.77 33.50 35.73
N THR A 160 -24.88 33.06 34.47
CA THR A 160 -23.84 33.25 33.44
C THR A 160 -23.51 34.72 33.17
N THR A 161 -24.48 35.63 33.27
CA THR A 161 -24.28 37.08 33.06
C THR A 161 -23.55 37.70 34.26
N GLN A 162 -23.94 37.30 35.47
CA GLN A 162 -23.30 37.70 36.72
C GLN A 162 -21.85 37.18 36.77
N GLN A 163 -21.61 35.93 36.39
CA GLN A 163 -20.25 35.37 36.28
C GLN A 163 -19.41 36.18 35.29
N ALA A 164 -19.92 36.47 34.10
CA ALA A 164 -19.22 37.29 33.11
C ALA A 164 -18.88 38.69 33.65
N THR A 165 -19.78 39.30 34.42
CA THR A 165 -19.56 40.60 35.08
C THR A 165 -18.41 40.53 36.08
N VAL A 166 -18.35 39.49 36.91
CA VAL A 166 -17.24 39.31 37.86
C VAL A 166 -15.92 39.09 37.13
N PHE A 167 -15.89 38.22 36.10
CA PHE A 167 -14.68 38.01 35.30
C PHE A 167 -14.22 39.27 34.57
N SER A 168 -15.12 40.15 34.12
CA SER A 168 -14.72 41.44 33.55
C SER A 168 -14.05 42.36 34.57
N GLY A 169 -14.53 42.39 35.81
CA GLY A 169 -13.92 43.22 36.85
C GLY A 169 -12.58 42.70 37.39
N CYS A 170 -12.16 41.49 37.01
CA CYS A 170 -10.91 40.89 37.49
C CYS A 170 -9.64 41.54 36.91
N TYR A 171 -9.74 42.20 35.77
CA TYR A 171 -8.60 42.84 35.09
C TYR A 171 -8.64 44.36 35.13
N ASP A 172 -9.63 44.93 35.81
CA ASP A 172 -9.81 46.37 35.98
C ASP A 172 -9.04 46.86 37.23
N PRO A 173 -8.38 48.03 37.21
CA PRO A 173 -8.12 48.85 36.03
C PRO A 173 -7.09 48.20 35.10
N THR A 174 -7.24 48.45 33.80
CA THR A 174 -6.25 48.03 32.79
C THR A 174 -4.99 48.90 32.86
N TYR A 175 -3.87 48.37 32.38
CA TYR A 175 -2.61 49.12 32.35
C TYR A 175 -2.75 50.42 31.55
N GLU A 176 -3.42 50.36 30.40
CA GLU A 176 -3.65 51.51 29.53
C GLU A 176 -4.48 52.60 30.23
N GLU A 177 -5.50 52.22 31.01
CA GLU A 177 -6.32 53.18 31.77
C GLU A 177 -5.54 53.88 32.88
N ILE A 178 -4.64 53.15 33.57
CA ILE A 178 -3.76 53.72 34.59
C ILE A 178 -2.82 54.74 33.94
N ILE A 179 -2.20 54.36 32.82
CA ILE A 179 -1.28 55.23 32.07
C ILE A 179 -2.00 56.49 31.59
N ASP A 180 -3.19 56.35 31.00
CA ASP A 180 -4.03 57.48 30.61
C ASP A 180 -4.40 58.37 31.79
N LYS A 181 -4.65 57.79 32.97
CA LYS A 181 -4.95 58.54 34.18
C LYS A 181 -3.73 59.32 34.67
N ILE A 182 -2.53 58.74 34.62
CA ILE A 182 -1.27 59.42 34.96
C ILE A 182 -1.08 60.62 34.01
N VAL A 183 -1.21 60.41 32.70
CA VAL A 183 -1.05 61.47 31.69
C VAL A 183 -2.05 62.60 31.95
N LYS A 184 -3.32 62.30 32.22
CA LYS A 184 -4.35 63.31 32.47
C LYS A 184 -4.16 64.05 33.79
N GLN A 185 -3.76 63.36 34.85
CA GLN A 185 -3.61 63.96 36.18
C GLN A 185 -2.35 64.84 36.28
N TYR A 186 -1.29 64.50 35.55
CA TYR A 186 -0.01 65.20 35.58
C TYR A 186 0.29 65.96 34.28
N ALA A 187 -0.74 66.28 33.47
CA ALA A 187 -0.59 66.95 32.18
C ALA A 187 0.27 68.22 32.26
N ASP A 188 -0.04 69.12 33.19
CA ASP A 188 0.70 70.38 33.39
C ASP A 188 2.18 70.13 33.75
N THR A 189 2.47 69.08 34.52
CA THR A 189 3.85 68.71 34.93
C THR A 189 4.64 68.15 33.75
N ILE A 190 3.99 67.31 32.94
CA ILE A 190 4.57 66.74 31.73
C ILE A 190 4.83 67.86 30.71
N GLU A 191 3.86 68.74 30.46
CA GLU A 191 3.98 69.87 29.54
C GLU A 191 5.13 70.81 29.95
N GLN A 192 5.23 71.16 31.23
CA GLN A 192 6.32 71.99 31.72
C GLN A 192 7.69 71.31 31.54
N GLY A 193 7.79 70.00 31.82
CA GLY A 193 9.01 69.23 31.61
C GLY A 193 9.42 69.11 30.14
N GLN A 194 8.44 68.92 29.25
CA GLN A 194 8.65 68.93 27.80
C GLN A 194 9.10 70.31 27.29
N LEU A 195 8.57 71.39 27.87
CA LEU A 195 8.96 72.77 27.55
C LEU A 195 10.39 73.07 28.01
N ASP A 196 10.76 72.63 29.21
CA ASP A 196 12.11 72.78 29.75
C ASP A 196 13.15 71.97 28.96
N LEU A 197 12.79 70.75 28.53
CA LEU A 197 13.61 69.93 27.66
C LEU A 197 13.77 70.58 26.29
N ALA A 198 12.69 71.08 25.69
CA ALA A 198 12.73 71.78 24.41
C ALA A 198 13.60 73.04 24.46
N ASN A 199 13.47 73.85 25.51
CA ASN A 199 14.30 75.02 25.72
C ASN A 199 15.80 74.69 25.87
N LYS A 200 16.15 73.50 26.39
CA LYS A 200 17.54 73.03 26.48
C LYS A 200 18.06 72.53 25.12
N LEU A 201 17.27 71.74 24.40
CA LEU A 201 17.66 71.16 23.10
C LEU A 201 17.69 72.23 21.99
N MET A 202 16.80 73.22 22.00
CA MET A 202 16.83 74.36 21.08
C MET A 202 18.10 75.19 21.20
N LYS A 203 18.67 75.33 22.42
CA LYS A 203 19.97 75.99 22.65
C LYS A 203 21.16 75.19 22.09
N GLN A 204 20.96 73.92 21.76
CA GLN A 204 21.97 73.01 21.19
C GLN A 204 21.83 72.82 19.67
N GLY A 205 20.88 73.49 19.02
CA GLY A 205 20.72 73.48 17.55
C GLY A 205 20.05 72.22 16.98
N VAL A 206 19.29 71.47 17.79
CA VAL A 206 18.58 70.23 17.41
C VAL A 206 17.42 70.53 16.43
N THR A 207 17.15 69.61 15.51
CA THR A 207 16.09 69.77 14.49
C THR A 207 14.68 69.66 15.09
N SER A 208 13.66 70.14 14.36
CA SER A 208 12.26 70.10 14.82
C SER A 208 11.70 68.68 14.98
N GLU A 209 12.20 67.72 14.20
CA GLU A 209 11.77 66.32 14.20
C GLU A 209 12.35 65.57 15.41
N GLU A 210 13.66 65.72 15.65
CA GLU A 210 14.36 65.19 16.83
C GLU A 210 13.83 65.82 18.15
N LEU A 211 13.38 67.07 18.11
CA LEU A 211 12.75 67.73 19.26
C LEU A 211 11.41 67.07 19.62
N SER A 212 10.58 66.76 18.64
CA SER A 212 9.29 66.09 18.84
C SER A 212 9.49 64.68 19.39
N GLU A 213 10.47 63.93 18.89
CA GLU A 213 10.83 62.60 19.40
C GLU A 213 11.31 62.67 20.85
N ALA A 214 12.17 63.63 21.19
CA ALA A 214 12.68 63.81 22.54
C ALA A 214 11.59 64.21 23.54
N GLN A 215 10.65 65.08 23.15
CA GLN A 215 9.51 65.45 23.98
C GLN A 215 8.58 64.26 24.23
N GLN A 216 8.35 63.43 23.21
CA GLN A 216 7.55 62.22 23.35
C GLN A 216 8.25 61.20 24.25
N ALA A 217 9.56 60.98 24.07
CA ALA A 217 10.37 60.10 24.93
C ALA A 217 10.37 60.56 26.39
N TYR A 218 10.41 61.87 26.66
CA TYR A 218 10.31 62.40 28.02
C TYR A 218 8.96 62.08 28.67
N LYS A 219 7.86 62.28 27.93
CA LYS A 219 6.52 61.93 28.41
C LYS A 219 6.45 60.45 28.75
N ASP A 220 6.91 59.60 27.85
CA ASP A 220 6.87 58.14 28.03
C ASP A 220 7.74 57.70 29.20
N GLN A 221 8.93 58.30 29.37
CA GLN A 221 9.80 58.05 30.52
C GLN A 221 9.16 58.50 31.83
N PHE A 222 8.62 59.73 31.91
CA PHE A 222 7.98 60.24 33.12
C PHE A 222 6.84 59.32 33.58
N VAL A 223 5.98 58.93 32.63
CA VAL A 223 4.85 58.06 32.90
C VAL A 223 5.31 56.67 33.37
N ASN A 224 6.32 56.10 32.72
CA ASN A 224 6.85 54.78 33.08
C ASN A 224 7.54 54.80 34.45
N ASP A 225 8.35 55.81 34.73
CA ASP A 225 9.03 55.98 36.02
C ASP A 225 8.02 56.18 37.16
N PHE A 226 6.96 56.96 36.92
CA PHE A 226 5.86 57.13 37.89
C PHE A 226 5.15 55.80 38.13
N PHE A 227 4.78 55.08 37.07
CA PHE A 227 4.10 53.79 37.16
C PHE A 227 4.92 52.78 37.96
N LYS A 228 6.20 52.59 37.61
CA LYS A 228 7.10 51.65 38.30
C LYS A 228 7.27 51.98 39.77
N LYS A 229 7.39 53.27 40.09
CA LYS A 229 7.66 53.72 41.46
C LYS A 229 6.44 53.61 42.37
N HIS A 230 5.25 53.94 41.87
CA HIS A 230 4.06 54.14 42.71
C HIS A 230 2.95 53.11 42.48
N VAL A 231 2.85 52.49 41.29
CA VAL A 231 1.67 51.71 40.90
C VAL A 231 1.97 50.22 40.67
N GLU A 232 3.11 49.89 40.08
CA GLU A 232 3.44 48.53 39.61
C GLU A 232 3.34 47.46 40.71
N GLY A 233 3.97 47.72 41.87
CA GLY A 233 3.94 46.79 43.00
C GLY A 233 2.53 46.50 43.53
N PRO A 234 1.77 47.53 43.96
CA PRO A 234 0.39 47.37 44.43
C PRO A 234 -0.53 46.72 43.38
N LEU A 235 -0.42 47.10 42.10
CA LEU A 235 -1.21 46.52 41.02
C LEU A 235 -0.90 45.03 40.83
N ASN A 236 0.38 44.65 40.86
CA ASN A 236 0.78 43.25 40.72
C ASN A 236 0.33 42.39 41.90
N THR A 237 0.30 42.94 43.12
CA THR A 237 -0.27 42.25 44.29
C THR A 237 -1.76 41.95 44.08
N TYR A 238 -2.53 42.96 43.65
CA TYR A 238 -3.95 42.76 43.33
C TYR A 238 -4.16 41.69 42.23
N ARG A 239 -3.43 41.82 41.12
CA ARG A 239 -3.51 40.87 40.00
C ARG A 239 -3.06 39.47 40.38
N ALA A 240 -2.11 39.33 41.31
CA ALA A 240 -1.68 38.05 41.83
C ALA A 240 -2.79 37.34 42.61
N SER A 241 -3.53 38.05 43.46
CA SER A 241 -4.68 37.47 44.19
C SER A 241 -5.79 36.97 43.25
N VAL A 242 -6.07 37.74 42.18
CA VAL A 242 -6.99 37.30 41.11
C VAL A 242 -6.43 36.05 40.41
N GLY A 243 -5.15 36.09 40.03
CA GLY A 243 -4.50 35.02 39.29
C GLY A 243 -4.38 33.71 40.06
N GLU A 244 -4.17 33.73 41.38
CA GLU A 244 -4.20 32.51 42.21
C GLU A 244 -5.54 31.78 42.09
N GLN A 245 -6.65 32.52 42.11
CA GLN A 245 -7.98 31.95 42.00
C GLN A 245 -8.27 31.40 40.59
N ILE A 246 -7.83 32.12 39.55
CA ILE A 246 -7.94 31.67 38.14
C ILE A 246 -7.04 30.45 37.87
N GLY A 247 -5.82 30.43 38.42
CA GLY A 247 -4.90 29.30 38.30
C GLY A 247 -5.44 28.03 38.96
N SER A 248 -6.06 28.17 40.14
CA SER A 248 -6.75 27.07 40.82
C SER A 248 -7.91 26.52 39.98
N MET A 249 -8.74 27.41 39.42
CA MET A 249 -9.83 27.03 38.50
C MET A 249 -9.32 26.24 37.29
N LEU A 250 -8.26 26.72 36.61
CA LEU A 250 -7.65 26.02 35.47
C LEU A 250 -7.09 24.66 35.86
N THR A 251 -6.39 24.58 36.99
CA THR A 251 -5.79 23.35 37.50
C THR A 251 -6.85 22.28 37.71
N ASP A 252 -7.97 22.63 38.34
CA ASP A 252 -9.04 21.68 38.63
C ASP A 252 -9.81 21.26 37.37
N MET A 253 -10.03 22.18 36.42
CA MET A 253 -10.63 21.85 35.12
C MET A 253 -9.75 20.93 34.28
N LEU A 254 -8.44 21.16 34.23
CA LEU A 254 -7.50 20.34 33.46
C LEU A 254 -7.36 18.92 34.00
N LYS A 255 -7.54 18.70 35.31
CA LYS A 255 -7.53 17.36 35.93
C LYS A 255 -8.71 16.49 35.48
N ILE A 256 -9.87 17.10 35.25
CA ILE A 256 -11.10 16.39 34.86
C ILE A 256 -11.36 16.40 33.36
N ALA A 257 -10.51 17.08 32.58
CA ALA A 257 -10.64 17.16 31.13
C ALA A 257 -10.56 15.76 30.48
N PRO A 258 -11.39 15.46 29.46
CA PRO A 258 -11.38 14.17 28.78
C PRO A 258 -10.02 13.85 28.15
N THR A 259 -9.67 12.55 28.15
CA THR A 259 -8.48 12.08 27.43
C THR A 259 -8.67 12.26 25.92
N ILE A 260 -7.69 12.89 25.27
CA ILE A 260 -7.68 13.11 23.82
C ILE A 260 -7.42 11.78 23.12
N SER A 261 -8.18 11.45 22.07
CA SER A 261 -7.99 10.22 21.28
C SER A 261 -6.57 10.12 20.73
N THR A 262 -5.95 8.95 20.89
CA THR A 262 -4.66 8.61 20.27
C THR A 262 -4.83 8.00 18.87
N ASP A 263 -6.03 7.53 18.55
CA ASP A 263 -6.39 7.05 17.22
C ASP A 263 -6.96 8.20 16.38
N VAL A 264 -6.19 8.62 15.37
CA VAL A 264 -6.46 9.79 14.53
C VAL A 264 -6.87 9.29 13.16
N THR A 265 -8.08 9.65 12.75
CA THR A 265 -8.75 9.21 11.52
C THR A 265 -9.22 10.41 10.71
N SER A 266 -9.67 10.17 9.47
CA SER A 266 -10.23 11.21 8.60
C SER A 266 -11.46 11.91 9.15
N THR A 267 -12.17 11.28 10.10
CA THR A 267 -13.41 11.83 10.66
C THR A 267 -13.19 12.62 11.95
N ASN A 268 -12.10 12.38 12.69
CA ASN A 268 -11.86 13.00 13.99
C ASN A 268 -10.64 13.94 14.02
N VAL A 269 -9.81 14.00 12.98
CA VAL A 269 -8.53 14.73 12.98
C VAL A 269 -8.68 16.22 13.33
N ALA A 270 -9.73 16.87 12.85
CA ALA A 270 -10.00 18.28 13.16
C ALA A 270 -10.30 18.47 14.66
N THR A 271 -11.14 17.60 15.23
CA THR A 271 -11.45 17.60 16.67
C THR A 271 -10.23 17.32 17.51
N VAL A 272 -9.44 16.29 17.18
CA VAL A 272 -8.21 15.94 17.93
C VAL A 272 -7.21 17.08 17.90
N ASN A 273 -7.02 17.71 16.74
CA ASN A 273 -6.12 18.86 16.59
C ASN A 273 -6.61 20.08 17.39
N GLY A 274 -7.92 20.35 17.36
CA GLY A 274 -8.53 21.41 18.17
C GLY A 274 -8.37 21.16 19.67
N GLN A 275 -8.63 19.95 20.14
CA GLN A 275 -8.46 19.56 21.55
C GLN A 275 -7.01 19.64 22.02
N ASN A 276 -6.05 19.20 21.19
CA ASN A 276 -4.62 19.35 21.49
C ASN A 276 -4.21 20.82 21.61
N THR A 277 -4.72 21.67 20.71
CA THR A 277 -4.43 23.12 20.72
C THR A 277 -5.06 23.80 21.94
N LEU A 278 -6.33 23.49 22.22
CA LEU A 278 -7.05 23.96 23.41
C LEU A 278 -6.29 23.61 24.70
N LYS A 279 -5.88 22.35 24.83
CA LYS A 279 -5.11 21.88 25.98
C LYS A 279 -3.76 22.59 26.08
N ALA A 280 -3.04 22.77 24.97
CA ALA A 280 -1.77 23.48 24.96
C ALA A 280 -1.89 24.94 25.42
N VAL A 281 -2.93 25.66 24.98
CA VAL A 281 -3.21 27.04 25.42
C VAL A 281 -3.50 27.08 26.92
N LEU A 282 -4.43 26.24 27.40
CA LEU A 282 -4.88 26.28 28.79
C LEU A 282 -3.82 25.76 29.77
N SER A 283 -3.13 24.67 29.45
CA SER A 283 -2.01 24.17 30.27
C SER A 283 -0.81 25.12 30.24
N GLY A 284 -0.55 25.79 29.11
CA GLY A 284 0.49 26.81 29.04
C GLY A 284 0.18 28.02 29.94
N LEU A 285 -1.08 28.48 29.95
CA LEU A 285 -1.52 29.57 30.83
C LEU A 285 -1.50 29.16 32.30
N GLU A 286 -1.95 27.95 32.63
CA GLU A 286 -1.85 27.41 34.00
C GLU A 286 -0.39 27.45 34.49
N GLN A 287 0.56 26.94 33.71
CA GLN A 287 1.98 26.97 34.08
C GLN A 287 2.54 28.39 34.23
N ALA A 288 2.10 29.33 33.38
CA ALA A 288 2.52 30.72 33.46
C ALA A 288 2.00 31.39 34.74
N ILE A 289 0.72 31.19 35.07
CA ILE A 289 0.09 31.71 36.29
C ILE A 289 0.70 31.09 37.54
N THR A 290 0.93 29.77 37.55
CA THR A 290 1.56 29.07 38.67
C THR A 290 2.98 29.58 38.95
N LYS A 291 3.72 30.01 37.90
CA LYS A 291 5.05 30.63 38.07
C LYS A 291 4.98 32.09 38.49
N VAL A 292 4.06 32.87 37.91
CA VAL A 292 3.89 34.31 38.17
C VAL A 292 2.39 34.60 38.25
N PRO A 293 1.80 34.60 39.47
CA PRO A 293 0.34 34.72 39.63
C PRO A 293 -0.24 36.01 39.06
N SER A 294 0.51 37.12 39.03
CA SER A 294 0.02 38.41 38.49
C SER A 294 -0.37 38.35 37.01
N VAL A 295 0.15 37.39 36.25
CA VAL A 295 -0.26 37.12 34.85
C VAL A 295 -1.76 36.79 34.78
N GLY A 296 -2.29 36.07 35.77
CA GLY A 296 -3.69 35.65 35.78
C GLY A 296 -4.69 36.80 35.85
N GLY A 297 -4.27 37.97 36.33
CA GLY A 297 -5.08 39.19 36.33
C GLY A 297 -4.99 40.03 35.05
N GLU A 298 -4.26 39.59 34.02
CA GLU A 298 -4.23 40.28 32.72
C GLU A 298 -5.52 40.07 31.93
N LYS A 299 -6.03 41.14 31.31
CA LYS A 299 -7.29 41.12 30.54
C LYS A 299 -7.31 40.03 29.47
N SER A 300 -6.24 39.93 28.70
CA SER A 300 -6.09 38.94 27.62
C SER A 300 -6.05 37.50 28.16
N VAL A 301 -5.49 37.27 29.35
CA VAL A 301 -5.48 35.97 30.02
C VAL A 301 -6.88 35.60 30.51
N VAL A 302 -7.54 36.48 31.28
CA VAL A 302 -8.88 36.22 31.82
C VAL A 302 -9.90 35.95 30.71
N ILE A 303 -9.89 36.74 29.64
CA ILE A 303 -10.78 36.54 28.49
C ILE A 303 -10.48 35.21 27.79
N THR A 304 -9.20 34.89 27.57
CA THR A 304 -8.81 33.62 26.92
C THR A 304 -9.27 32.43 27.73
N VAL A 305 -8.95 32.39 29.01
CA VAL A 305 -9.33 31.31 29.93
C VAL A 305 -10.84 31.13 29.94
N THR A 306 -11.60 32.18 30.23
CA THR A 306 -13.07 32.11 30.36
C THR A 306 -13.78 31.76 29.05
N SER A 307 -13.21 32.12 27.90
CA SER A 307 -13.77 31.80 26.59
C SER A 307 -13.51 30.35 26.15
N LEU A 308 -12.39 29.75 26.59
CA LEU A 308 -11.93 28.44 26.15
C LEU A 308 -12.25 27.31 27.12
N THR A 309 -12.29 27.56 28.44
CA THR A 309 -12.60 26.53 29.43
C THR A 309 -13.94 25.82 29.23
N PRO A 310 -15.03 26.45 28.72
CA PRO A 310 -16.28 25.73 28.44
C PRO A 310 -16.14 24.69 27.32
N MET A 311 -15.09 24.77 26.49
CA MET A 311 -14.85 23.81 25.40
C MET A 311 -14.13 22.54 25.88
N LEU A 312 -13.55 22.53 27.09
CA LEU A 312 -12.85 21.36 27.64
C LEU A 312 -13.76 20.15 27.81
N SER A 313 -15.07 20.35 28.03
CA SER A 313 -16.03 19.25 28.19
C SER A 313 -16.48 18.64 26.85
N LYS A 314 -16.16 19.26 25.70
CA LYS A 314 -16.67 18.84 24.40
C LYS A 314 -15.91 17.63 23.85
N THR A 315 -16.64 16.56 23.53
CA THR A 315 -16.11 15.37 22.86
C THR A 315 -15.97 15.54 21.34
N SER A 316 -16.68 16.49 20.74
CA SER A 316 -16.58 16.90 19.34
C SER A 316 -16.50 18.43 19.24
N LEU A 317 -15.71 18.94 18.29
CA LEU A 317 -15.54 20.38 18.06
C LEU A 317 -16.08 20.76 16.69
N GLU A 318 -17.00 21.71 16.65
CA GLU A 318 -17.52 22.25 15.40
C GLU A 318 -16.56 23.30 14.81
N ASN A 319 -16.75 23.68 13.54
CA ASN A 319 -15.92 24.70 12.89
C ASN A 319 -15.88 26.04 13.66
N GLY A 320 -17.00 26.41 14.30
CA GLY A 320 -17.06 27.60 15.15
C GLY A 320 -16.22 27.48 16.42
N ASP A 321 -16.13 26.28 17.01
CA ASP A 321 -15.27 26.03 18.17
C ASP A 321 -13.79 26.06 17.76
N LEU A 322 -13.44 25.39 16.65
CA LEU A 322 -12.07 25.37 16.12
C LEU A 322 -11.55 26.78 15.82
N THR A 323 -12.39 27.61 15.19
CA THR A 323 -12.05 29.01 14.89
C THR A 323 -11.73 29.79 16.16
N LYS A 324 -12.58 29.69 17.19
CA LYS A 324 -12.34 30.34 18.48
C LYS A 324 -11.06 29.86 19.16
N ILE A 325 -10.78 28.55 19.13
CA ILE A 325 -9.55 27.99 19.71
C ILE A 325 -8.32 28.56 18.99
N TYR A 326 -8.32 28.55 17.65
CA TYR A 326 -7.17 29.01 16.87
C TYR A 326 -6.96 30.52 16.97
N GLU A 327 -8.03 31.33 16.96
CA GLU A 327 -7.93 32.78 17.17
C GLU A 327 -7.31 33.14 18.53
N LYS A 328 -7.56 32.31 19.55
CA LYS A 328 -7.02 32.51 20.90
C LYS A 328 -5.59 32.06 21.11
N THR A 329 -4.95 31.44 20.12
CA THR A 329 -3.53 31.04 20.23
C THR A 329 -2.55 32.20 20.22
N ASP A 330 -2.97 33.36 19.69
CA ASP A 330 -2.19 34.58 19.68
C ASP A 330 -2.28 35.35 21.02
N ASP A 331 -3.30 35.08 21.84
CA ASP A 331 -3.45 35.64 23.18
C ASP A 331 -2.67 34.79 24.21
N PRO A 332 -2.17 35.36 25.31
CA PRO A 332 -2.01 36.79 25.59
C PRO A 332 -0.90 37.39 24.72
N ASP A 333 -1.09 38.60 24.21
CA ASP A 333 -0.09 39.26 23.36
C ASP A 333 1.27 39.43 24.05
N LYS A 334 2.31 39.72 23.24
CA LYS A 334 3.68 39.85 23.74
C LYS A 334 3.80 40.91 24.85
N ALA A 335 3.13 42.05 24.69
CA ALA A 335 3.17 43.12 25.69
C ALA A 335 2.57 42.69 27.03
N SER A 336 1.45 41.94 27.01
CA SER A 336 0.83 41.39 28.23
C SER A 336 1.75 40.41 28.93
N LEU A 337 2.43 39.52 28.19
CA LEU A 337 3.36 38.56 28.77
C LEU A 337 4.63 39.22 29.32
N ASP A 338 5.24 40.13 28.56
CA ASP A 338 6.52 40.78 28.90
C ASP A 338 6.42 41.70 30.13
N ARG A 339 5.21 42.14 30.51
CA ARG A 339 4.97 42.90 31.76
C ARG A 339 5.22 42.08 33.03
N HIS A 340 5.03 40.76 32.96
CA HIS A 340 5.06 39.89 34.15
C HIS A 340 6.11 38.79 34.05
N LEU A 341 6.29 38.24 32.84
CA LEU A 341 7.16 37.10 32.58
C LEU A 341 8.50 37.55 32.02
N LYS A 342 9.56 36.82 32.39
CA LYS A 342 10.84 36.92 31.67
C LYS A 342 10.67 36.39 30.24
N PRO A 343 11.45 36.89 29.26
CA PRO A 343 11.33 36.48 27.86
C PRO A 343 11.29 34.95 27.65
N HIS A 344 12.18 34.21 28.32
CA HIS A 344 12.19 32.75 28.24
C HIS A 344 10.94 32.07 28.82
N GLN A 345 10.32 32.64 29.87
CA GLN A 345 9.07 32.09 30.42
C GLN A 345 7.90 32.30 29.46
N ALA A 346 7.84 33.46 28.80
CA ALA A 346 6.88 33.73 27.73
C ALA A 346 7.11 32.81 26.51
N ALA A 347 8.37 32.54 26.18
CA ALA A 347 8.74 31.62 25.11
C ALA A 347 8.26 30.19 25.37
N VAL A 348 8.43 29.65 26.59
CA VAL A 348 7.97 28.30 26.96
C VAL A 348 6.45 28.16 26.79
N TYR A 349 5.67 29.19 27.12
CA TYR A 349 4.24 29.22 26.86
C TYR A 349 3.93 29.08 25.36
N ARG A 350 4.57 29.91 24.52
CA ARG A 350 4.38 29.92 23.06
C ARG A 350 4.91 28.65 22.39
N GLU A 351 5.92 28.02 22.96
CA GLU A 351 6.48 26.74 22.52
C GLU A 351 5.46 25.61 22.60
N GLY A 352 4.67 25.54 23.68
CA GLY A 352 3.62 24.53 23.84
C GLY A 352 2.56 24.61 22.73
N ILE A 353 2.14 25.82 22.37
CA ILE A 353 1.16 26.05 21.28
C ILE A 353 1.78 25.73 19.92
N THR A 354 3.03 26.15 19.70
CA THR A 354 3.78 25.82 18.47
C THR A 354 3.91 24.31 18.28
N THR A 355 4.18 23.59 19.37
CA THR A 355 4.22 22.11 19.40
C THR A 355 2.86 21.52 19.04
N ALA A 356 1.76 22.06 19.56
CA ALA A 356 0.42 21.58 19.23
C ALA A 356 0.08 21.74 17.74
N TYR A 357 0.44 22.87 17.12
CA TYR A 357 0.29 23.04 15.67
C TYR A 357 1.17 22.10 14.86
N GLN A 358 2.37 21.79 15.36
CA GLN A 358 3.22 20.81 14.73
C GLN A 358 2.58 19.41 14.78
N THR A 359 2.05 19.00 15.93
CA THR A 359 1.29 17.76 16.08
C THR A 359 0.06 17.76 15.16
N ALA A 360 -0.60 18.91 14.99
CA ALA A 360 -1.76 19.02 14.09
C ALA A 360 -1.42 18.74 12.62
N VAL A 361 -0.28 19.26 12.15
CA VAL A 361 0.26 18.95 10.82
C VAL A 361 0.59 17.47 10.70
N GLN A 362 1.29 16.90 11.70
CA GLN A 362 1.64 15.48 11.71
C GLN A 362 0.41 14.55 11.69
N ASN A 363 -0.65 14.94 12.38
CA ASN A 363 -1.92 14.22 12.40
C ASN A 363 -2.62 14.25 11.04
N LEU A 364 -2.70 15.42 10.39
CA LEU A 364 -3.25 15.54 9.03
C LEU A 364 -2.45 14.72 8.04
N ASP A 365 -1.12 14.78 8.13
CA ASP A 365 -0.23 13.94 7.34
C ASP A 365 -0.59 12.49 7.59
N LYS A 366 -0.43 11.96 8.80
CA LYS A 366 -0.73 10.55 9.16
C LYS A 366 -2.05 10.05 8.55
N VAL A 367 -3.12 10.85 8.63
CA VAL A 367 -4.42 10.51 8.04
C VAL A 367 -4.36 10.43 6.51
N ARG A 368 -3.76 11.41 5.83
CA ARG A 368 -3.54 11.36 4.37
C ARG A 368 -2.76 10.12 3.94
N LEU A 369 -1.83 9.65 4.76
CA LEU A 369 -1.01 8.46 4.48
C LEU A 369 -1.84 7.19 4.59
N SER A 370 -2.72 7.13 5.59
CA SER A 370 -3.71 6.06 5.74
C SER A 370 -4.68 6.03 4.55
N ILE A 371 -5.18 7.19 4.12
CA ILE A 371 -6.04 7.31 2.92
C ILE A 371 -5.33 6.78 1.68
N ASP A 372 -4.06 7.15 1.48
CA ASP A 372 -3.32 6.71 0.29
C ASP A 372 -2.88 5.23 0.36
N ASP A 373 -2.83 4.61 1.55
CA ASP A 373 -2.74 3.15 1.69
C ASP A 373 -4.07 2.47 1.35
N GLN A 374 -5.21 3.02 1.81
CA GLN A 374 -6.54 2.53 1.45
C GLN A 374 -6.78 2.59 -0.07
N LYS A 375 -6.37 3.68 -0.73
CA LYS A 375 -6.41 3.79 -2.21
C LYS A 375 -5.61 2.70 -2.88
N LYS A 376 -4.35 2.48 -2.49
CA LYS A 376 -3.51 1.40 -3.03
C LYS A 376 -4.14 0.02 -2.81
N ASN A 377 -4.76 -0.22 -1.66
CA ASN A 377 -5.50 -1.46 -1.41
C ASN A 377 -6.67 -1.64 -2.39
N LEU A 378 -7.44 -0.59 -2.66
CA LEU A 378 -8.53 -0.62 -3.65
C LEU A 378 -8.00 -0.81 -5.08
N GLU A 379 -6.89 -0.19 -5.45
CA GLU A 379 -6.25 -0.37 -6.76
C GLU A 379 -5.76 -1.82 -6.96
N ASN A 380 -5.16 -2.40 -5.92
CA ASN A 380 -4.77 -3.81 -5.91
C ASN A 380 -5.99 -4.73 -6.01
N GLN A 381 -7.07 -4.41 -5.29
CA GLN A 381 -8.36 -5.13 -5.39
C GLN A 381 -8.92 -5.07 -6.81
N ILE A 382 -8.97 -3.89 -7.44
CA ILE A 382 -9.42 -3.74 -8.84
C ILE A 382 -8.58 -4.61 -9.76
N THR A 383 -7.25 -4.60 -9.60
CA THR A 383 -6.34 -5.40 -10.43
C THR A 383 -6.65 -6.90 -10.30
N MET A 384 -6.88 -7.39 -9.08
CA MET A 384 -7.25 -8.79 -8.84
C MET A 384 -8.61 -9.14 -9.42
N PHE A 385 -9.60 -8.30 -9.19
CA PHE A 385 -10.93 -8.49 -9.73
C PHE A 385 -10.92 -8.52 -11.26
N GLN A 386 -10.14 -7.64 -11.90
CA GLN A 386 -9.97 -7.61 -13.35
C GLN A 386 -9.24 -8.84 -13.90
N GLN A 387 -8.24 -9.38 -13.18
CA GLN A 387 -7.61 -10.64 -13.59
C GLN A 387 -8.58 -11.82 -13.53
N ALA A 388 -9.36 -11.92 -12.45
CA ALA A 388 -10.41 -12.94 -12.33
C ALA A 388 -11.50 -12.75 -13.40
N GLN A 389 -11.88 -11.49 -13.68
CA GLN A 389 -12.81 -11.13 -14.76
C GLN A 389 -12.27 -11.62 -16.10
N LEU A 390 -11.04 -11.28 -16.48
CA LEU A 390 -10.43 -11.70 -17.74
C LEU A 390 -10.36 -13.22 -17.87
N CYS A 391 -10.03 -13.93 -16.79
CA CYS A 391 -10.03 -15.41 -16.77
C CYS A 391 -11.44 -15.97 -17.03
N CYS A 392 -12.47 -15.37 -16.41
CA CYS A 392 -13.85 -15.80 -16.58
C CYS A 392 -14.40 -15.45 -17.97
N ASP A 393 -14.11 -14.25 -18.48
CA ASP A 393 -14.49 -13.78 -19.81
C ASP A 393 -13.89 -14.64 -20.92
N ASP A 394 -12.59 -14.94 -20.83
CA ASP A 394 -11.94 -15.85 -21.77
C ASP A 394 -12.54 -17.27 -21.69
N TRP A 395 -12.78 -17.76 -20.47
CA TRP A 395 -13.39 -19.08 -20.27
C TRP A 395 -14.80 -19.19 -20.89
N MET A 396 -15.66 -18.20 -20.68
CA MET A 396 -17.01 -18.14 -21.25
C MET A 396 -17.01 -17.82 -22.74
N GLY A 397 -16.11 -16.95 -23.18
CA GLY A 397 -15.96 -16.51 -24.58
C GLY A 397 -15.55 -17.62 -25.55
N LYS A 398 -15.13 -18.78 -25.04
CA LYS A 398 -14.82 -19.98 -25.83
C LYS A 398 -16.05 -20.71 -26.36
N ALA A 399 -17.24 -20.45 -25.80
CA ALA A 399 -18.46 -21.17 -26.17
C ALA A 399 -18.73 -21.25 -27.70
N PRO A 400 -18.59 -20.16 -28.50
CA PRO A 400 -18.83 -20.23 -29.94
C PRO A 400 -17.84 -21.12 -30.71
N ARG A 401 -16.66 -21.39 -30.15
CA ARG A 401 -15.62 -22.23 -30.80
C ARG A 401 -15.97 -23.72 -30.75
N PHE A 402 -16.81 -24.15 -29.81
CA PHE A 402 -17.29 -25.53 -29.75
C PHE A 402 -18.16 -25.89 -30.97
N ASP A 403 -18.89 -24.93 -31.55
CA ASP A 403 -19.80 -25.13 -32.70
C ASP A 403 -19.06 -25.14 -34.06
N GLN A 404 -17.93 -24.44 -34.14
CA GLN A 404 -17.17 -24.23 -35.38
C GLN A 404 -16.33 -25.46 -35.76
N GLU A 405 -15.92 -26.26 -34.77
CA GLU A 405 -15.11 -27.45 -34.96
C GLU A 405 -16.02 -28.68 -35.14
N LYS A 406 -16.40 -29.06 -36.37
CA LYS A 406 -17.37 -30.16 -36.61
C LYS A 406 -16.75 -31.57 -36.74
N ALA A 407 -15.45 -31.69 -36.96
CA ALA A 407 -14.70 -32.97 -37.04
C ALA A 407 -13.66 -33.07 -35.90
N TYR A 408 -12.95 -34.20 -35.76
CA TYR A 408 -11.83 -34.32 -34.81
C TYR A 408 -10.70 -33.35 -35.23
N THR A 409 -10.30 -32.43 -34.35
CA THR A 409 -9.19 -31.49 -34.58
C THR A 409 -8.41 -31.23 -33.30
N SER A 410 -7.12 -30.91 -33.42
CA SER A 410 -6.26 -30.48 -32.30
C SER A 410 -6.82 -29.26 -31.54
N ALA A 411 -7.61 -28.42 -32.23
CA ALA A 411 -8.32 -27.29 -31.65
C ALA A 411 -9.34 -27.69 -30.56
N LYS A 412 -10.06 -28.82 -30.73
CA LYS A 412 -11.04 -29.31 -29.74
C LYS A 412 -10.40 -29.77 -28.44
N LEU A 413 -9.28 -30.48 -28.56
CA LEU A 413 -8.50 -30.92 -27.40
C LEU A 413 -7.99 -29.70 -26.63
N GLY A 414 -7.44 -28.71 -27.35
CA GLY A 414 -7.02 -27.43 -26.78
C GLY A 414 -8.16 -26.73 -26.05
N LEU A 415 -9.32 -26.56 -26.69
CA LEU A 415 -10.51 -25.95 -26.08
C LEU A 415 -10.94 -26.66 -24.79
N SER A 416 -11.00 -27.99 -24.79
CA SER A 416 -11.44 -28.77 -23.63
C SER A 416 -10.45 -28.68 -22.47
N MET A 417 -9.15 -28.70 -22.76
CA MET A 417 -8.08 -28.50 -21.77
C MET A 417 -8.10 -27.08 -21.21
N GLU A 418 -8.32 -26.09 -22.06
CA GLU A 418 -8.47 -24.69 -21.67
C GLU A 418 -9.69 -24.47 -20.77
N THR A 419 -10.81 -25.16 -21.03
CA THR A 419 -12.01 -25.09 -20.17
C THR A 419 -11.73 -25.64 -18.77
N TYR A 420 -11.01 -26.77 -18.66
CA TYR A 420 -10.61 -27.31 -17.36
C TYR A 420 -9.64 -26.39 -16.62
N ALA A 421 -8.59 -25.92 -17.31
CA ALA A 421 -7.58 -25.04 -16.73
C ALA A 421 -8.17 -23.68 -16.31
N GLY A 422 -9.06 -23.09 -17.12
CA GLY A 422 -9.72 -21.82 -16.81
C GLY A 422 -10.56 -21.90 -15.53
N LEU A 423 -11.35 -22.95 -15.34
CA LEU A 423 -12.16 -23.11 -14.13
C LEU A 423 -11.32 -23.41 -12.88
N MET A 424 -10.24 -24.18 -13.04
CA MET A 424 -9.26 -24.42 -11.97
C MET A 424 -8.65 -23.09 -11.52
N ASN A 425 -8.12 -22.30 -12.46
CA ASN A 425 -7.52 -20.99 -12.19
C ASN A 425 -8.52 -20.05 -11.52
N LEU A 426 -9.75 -19.99 -12.03
CA LEU A 426 -10.79 -19.15 -11.45
C LEU A 426 -11.14 -19.55 -10.02
N SER A 427 -11.16 -20.86 -9.73
CA SER A 427 -11.40 -21.38 -8.37
C SER A 427 -10.29 -21.03 -7.41
N GLU A 428 -9.03 -21.00 -7.86
CA GLU A 428 -7.93 -20.56 -7.01
C GLU A 428 -7.93 -19.03 -6.81
N MET A 429 -8.23 -18.25 -7.87
CA MET A 429 -8.40 -16.78 -7.78
C MET A 429 -9.55 -16.38 -6.86
N TYR A 430 -10.61 -17.19 -6.79
CA TYR A 430 -11.79 -16.92 -5.97
C TYR A 430 -11.47 -16.64 -4.50
N TYR A 431 -10.47 -17.30 -3.92
CA TYR A 431 -10.10 -17.09 -2.52
C TYR A 431 -9.45 -15.73 -2.25
N LEU A 432 -8.97 -15.04 -3.29
CA LEU A 432 -8.39 -13.70 -3.21
C LEU A 432 -9.44 -12.58 -3.36
N LEU A 433 -10.67 -12.91 -3.76
CA LEU A 433 -11.76 -11.96 -3.98
C LEU A 433 -12.49 -11.57 -2.68
N GLN A 434 -13.04 -10.36 -2.67
CA GLN A 434 -13.91 -9.86 -1.61
C GLN A 434 -15.30 -10.53 -1.63
N PRO A 435 -16.05 -10.56 -0.52
CA PRO A 435 -17.36 -11.22 -0.47
C PRO A 435 -18.37 -10.75 -1.53
N GLU A 436 -18.39 -9.45 -1.82
CA GLU A 436 -19.26 -8.85 -2.85
C GLU A 436 -18.88 -9.33 -4.26
N GLU A 437 -17.59 -9.45 -4.52
CA GLU A 437 -17.02 -9.92 -5.79
C GLU A 437 -17.33 -11.40 -6.01
N LYS A 438 -17.15 -12.21 -4.96
CA LYS A 438 -17.45 -13.65 -4.96
C LYS A 438 -18.87 -13.92 -5.44
N SER A 439 -19.84 -13.15 -4.95
CA SER A 439 -21.25 -13.30 -5.35
C SER A 439 -21.48 -13.07 -6.85
N ILE A 440 -20.69 -12.21 -7.51
CA ILE A 440 -20.76 -12.00 -8.96
C ILE A 440 -20.32 -13.29 -9.66
N PHE A 441 -19.15 -13.83 -9.31
CA PHE A 441 -18.63 -15.05 -9.93
C PHE A 441 -19.53 -16.26 -9.66
N ASP A 442 -20.00 -16.45 -8.42
CA ASP A 442 -20.93 -17.53 -8.06
C ASP A 442 -22.15 -17.57 -8.98
N THR A 443 -22.75 -16.40 -9.21
CA THR A 443 -23.97 -16.28 -10.01
C THR A 443 -23.75 -16.71 -11.46
N TYR A 444 -22.70 -16.21 -12.11
CA TYR A 444 -22.51 -16.38 -13.55
C TYR A 444 -21.74 -17.66 -13.90
N VAL A 445 -20.78 -18.08 -13.07
CA VAL A 445 -20.07 -19.34 -13.25
C VAL A 445 -21.01 -20.52 -13.09
N ASP A 446 -21.90 -20.51 -12.09
CA ASP A 446 -22.89 -21.58 -11.91
C ASP A 446 -23.90 -21.66 -13.06
N GLN A 447 -24.29 -20.52 -13.64
CA GLN A 447 -25.14 -20.50 -14.84
C GLN A 447 -24.42 -21.13 -16.03
N TYR A 448 -23.15 -20.77 -16.25
CA TYR A 448 -22.37 -21.30 -17.36
C TYR A 448 -22.06 -22.80 -17.20
N LYS A 449 -21.68 -23.24 -16.00
CA LYS A 449 -21.42 -24.66 -15.67
C LYS A 449 -22.57 -25.59 -16.04
N LYS A 450 -23.81 -25.12 -15.90
CA LYS A 450 -25.05 -25.85 -16.15
C LYS A 450 -25.48 -25.86 -17.62
N LEU A 451 -24.86 -25.06 -18.47
CA LEU A 451 -25.14 -25.09 -19.91
C LEU A 451 -24.87 -26.47 -20.49
N THR A 452 -25.74 -26.90 -21.38
CA THR A 452 -25.70 -28.23 -22.00
C THR A 452 -25.23 -28.17 -23.44
N MET A 453 -24.48 -29.19 -23.84
CA MET A 453 -23.99 -29.47 -25.18
C MET A 453 -24.25 -30.94 -25.52
N SER A 454 -24.30 -31.31 -26.80
CA SER A 454 -24.47 -32.73 -27.18
C SER A 454 -23.13 -33.36 -27.55
N LEU A 455 -22.72 -34.34 -26.74
CA LEU A 455 -21.51 -35.13 -26.90
C LEU A 455 -21.86 -36.58 -27.20
N ASN A 456 -21.07 -37.26 -28.03
CA ASN A 456 -21.11 -38.71 -28.08
C ASN A 456 -20.15 -39.26 -27.02
N PHE A 457 -20.68 -39.59 -25.84
CA PHE A 457 -19.94 -40.22 -24.75
C PHE A 457 -20.33 -41.71 -24.66
N GLY A 458 -19.63 -42.58 -25.39
CA GLY A 458 -19.88 -44.02 -25.42
C GLY A 458 -19.49 -44.69 -26.74
N THR A 459 -19.59 -46.02 -26.82
CA THR A 459 -19.23 -46.80 -28.02
C THR A 459 -20.28 -46.77 -29.13
N ASN A 460 -21.44 -46.14 -28.90
CA ASN A 460 -22.60 -46.18 -29.79
C ASN A 460 -22.82 -44.78 -30.41
N ASP A 461 -23.43 -44.69 -31.59
CA ASP A 461 -23.76 -43.40 -32.26
C ASP A 461 -24.93 -42.64 -31.58
N THR A 462 -25.07 -42.76 -30.25
CA THR A 462 -26.12 -42.11 -29.46
C THR A 462 -25.59 -40.82 -28.84
N TYR A 463 -26.26 -39.71 -29.10
CA TYR A 463 -25.90 -38.40 -28.54
C TYR A 463 -26.36 -38.26 -27.10
N ASN A 464 -25.44 -37.93 -26.20
CA ASN A 464 -25.70 -37.65 -24.80
C ASN A 464 -25.65 -36.14 -24.56
N THR A 465 -26.61 -35.63 -23.80
CA THR A 465 -26.55 -34.26 -23.28
C THR A 465 -25.53 -34.22 -22.16
N VAL A 466 -24.49 -33.39 -22.32
CA VAL A 466 -23.42 -33.21 -21.34
C VAL A 466 -23.35 -31.74 -20.93
N THR A 467 -23.12 -31.47 -19.65
CA THR A 467 -22.93 -30.10 -19.15
C THR A 467 -21.48 -29.66 -19.26
N VAL A 468 -21.22 -28.35 -19.19
CA VAL A 468 -19.84 -27.83 -19.07
C VAL A 468 -19.11 -28.46 -17.87
N SER A 469 -19.77 -28.58 -16.70
CA SER A 469 -19.19 -29.27 -15.54
C SER A 469 -18.77 -30.72 -15.85
N GLN A 470 -19.60 -31.46 -16.58
CA GLN A 470 -19.30 -32.84 -16.95
C GLN A 470 -18.14 -32.93 -17.95
N LEU A 471 -18.01 -32.00 -18.90
CA LEU A 471 -16.85 -31.90 -19.78
C LEU A 471 -15.56 -31.66 -18.97
N VAL A 472 -15.59 -30.73 -18.02
CA VAL A 472 -14.46 -30.47 -17.10
C VAL A 472 -14.11 -31.72 -16.30
N ALA A 473 -15.11 -32.45 -15.80
CA ALA A 473 -14.90 -33.71 -15.09
C ALA A 473 -14.25 -34.79 -15.96
N ILE A 474 -14.64 -34.92 -17.24
CA ILE A 474 -14.05 -35.88 -18.19
C ILE A 474 -12.56 -35.58 -18.41
N VAL A 475 -12.20 -34.32 -18.67
CA VAL A 475 -10.81 -33.89 -18.88
C VAL A 475 -9.98 -34.10 -17.60
N GLY A 476 -10.49 -33.68 -16.44
CA GLY A 476 -9.81 -33.86 -15.16
C GLY A 476 -9.59 -35.32 -14.80
N THR A 477 -10.57 -36.19 -15.09
CA THR A 477 -10.46 -37.64 -14.84
C THR A 477 -9.36 -38.25 -15.69
N TYR A 478 -9.28 -37.88 -16.98
CA TYR A 478 -8.22 -38.35 -17.86
C TYR A 478 -6.84 -37.88 -17.41
N GLN A 479 -6.68 -36.60 -17.06
CA GLN A 479 -5.40 -36.03 -16.64
C GLN A 479 -4.87 -36.68 -15.36
N ILE A 480 -5.72 -36.84 -14.34
CA ILE A 480 -5.32 -37.45 -13.06
C ILE A 480 -4.88 -38.90 -13.25
N ASN A 481 -5.67 -39.70 -13.97
CA ASN A 481 -5.34 -41.09 -14.22
C ASN A 481 -4.08 -41.21 -15.07
N SER A 482 -3.92 -40.30 -16.06
CA SER A 482 -2.74 -40.28 -16.91
C SER A 482 -1.49 -39.99 -16.10
N GLU A 483 -1.52 -38.97 -15.25
CA GLU A 483 -0.41 -38.65 -14.36
C GLU A 483 0.00 -39.85 -13.50
N TYR A 484 -0.98 -40.50 -12.87
CA TYR A 484 -0.72 -41.63 -11.98
C TYR A 484 -0.11 -42.82 -12.72
N CYS A 485 -0.64 -43.18 -13.90
CA CYS A 485 -0.18 -44.32 -14.69
C CYS A 485 1.16 -44.06 -15.41
N LEU A 486 1.47 -42.81 -15.75
CA LEU A 486 2.74 -42.45 -16.38
C LEU A 486 3.89 -42.45 -15.37
N GLN A 487 3.60 -42.11 -14.12
CA GLN A 487 4.61 -42.04 -13.05
C GLN A 487 4.78 -43.36 -12.30
N ASN A 488 3.83 -44.29 -12.41
CA ASN A 488 3.83 -45.54 -11.66
C ASN A 488 3.49 -46.72 -12.57
N ALA A 489 4.22 -47.84 -12.43
CA ALA A 489 3.84 -49.11 -13.04
C ALA A 489 2.68 -49.72 -12.25
N VAL A 490 1.43 -49.50 -12.70
CA VAL A 490 0.22 -49.93 -11.99
C VAL A 490 -0.50 -51.04 -12.75
N GLN A 491 -0.68 -52.19 -12.11
CA GLN A 491 -1.39 -53.35 -12.70
C GLN A 491 -2.80 -53.55 -12.13
N ASN A 492 -3.15 -52.80 -11.07
CA ASN A 492 -4.41 -52.94 -10.35
C ASN A 492 -5.29 -51.69 -10.56
N LEU A 493 -6.44 -51.88 -11.23
CA LEU A 493 -7.40 -50.81 -11.51
C LEU A 493 -7.98 -50.19 -10.23
N ALA A 494 -8.12 -50.97 -9.16
CA ALA A 494 -8.65 -50.47 -7.88
C ALA A 494 -7.71 -49.41 -7.25
N LYS A 495 -6.38 -49.56 -7.41
CA LYS A 495 -5.41 -48.56 -6.93
C LYS A 495 -5.52 -47.25 -7.72
N ILE A 496 -5.79 -47.34 -9.01
CA ILE A 496 -6.00 -46.16 -9.87
C ILE A 496 -7.29 -45.44 -9.44
N GLN A 497 -8.36 -46.19 -9.19
CA GLN A 497 -9.63 -45.65 -8.71
C GLN A 497 -9.49 -45.01 -7.31
N GLU A 498 -8.73 -45.64 -6.40
CA GLU A 498 -8.43 -45.08 -5.08
C GLU A 498 -7.71 -43.73 -5.22
N ASN A 499 -6.65 -43.66 -6.05
CA ASN A 499 -5.93 -42.42 -6.31
C ASN A 499 -6.83 -41.33 -6.90
N LEU A 500 -7.64 -41.68 -7.91
CA LEU A 500 -8.62 -40.77 -8.50
C LEU A 500 -9.60 -40.25 -7.47
N THR A 501 -10.13 -41.13 -6.60
CA THR A 501 -11.08 -40.75 -5.55
C THR A 501 -10.44 -39.80 -4.55
N THR A 502 -9.22 -40.09 -4.09
CA THR A 502 -8.47 -39.20 -3.18
C THR A 502 -8.26 -37.82 -3.79
N ARG A 503 -7.84 -37.76 -5.06
CA ARG A 503 -7.60 -36.48 -5.74
C ARG A 503 -8.88 -35.74 -6.09
N ALA A 504 -9.93 -36.44 -6.50
CA ALA A 504 -11.24 -35.85 -6.75
C ALA A 504 -11.83 -35.24 -5.48
N ASN A 505 -11.68 -35.89 -4.32
CA ASN A 505 -12.09 -35.34 -3.02
C ASN A 505 -11.30 -34.08 -2.63
N THR A 506 -10.03 -33.98 -3.05
CA THR A 506 -9.20 -32.79 -2.83
C THR A 506 -9.64 -31.66 -3.76
N ILE A 507 -9.87 -31.96 -5.04
CA ILE A 507 -10.34 -30.99 -6.05
C ILE A 507 -11.74 -30.49 -5.71
N GLN A 508 -12.61 -31.33 -5.14
CA GLN A 508 -13.95 -30.94 -4.67
C GLN A 508 -13.92 -29.79 -3.65
N GLN A 509 -12.79 -29.59 -2.94
CA GLN A 509 -12.65 -28.48 -1.99
C GLN A 509 -12.45 -27.13 -2.69
N LEU A 510 -12.17 -27.12 -3.99
CA LEU A 510 -12.11 -25.90 -4.79
C LEU A 510 -13.52 -25.40 -5.06
N HIS A 511 -13.70 -24.07 -4.94
CA HIS A 511 -15.02 -23.45 -4.89
C HIS A 511 -15.96 -23.84 -6.05
N PHE A 512 -15.48 -23.87 -7.30
CA PHE A 512 -16.33 -24.23 -8.44
C PHE A 512 -16.30 -25.72 -8.82
N PHE A 513 -15.76 -26.60 -7.98
CA PHE A 513 -15.61 -28.05 -8.26
C PHE A 513 -16.45 -28.96 -7.36
N ASP A 514 -17.41 -28.39 -6.64
CA ASP A 514 -18.32 -29.08 -5.73
C ASP A 514 -19.10 -30.22 -6.41
N ASP A 515 -19.62 -30.00 -7.62
CA ASP A 515 -20.31 -30.97 -8.47
C ASP A 515 -19.35 -31.79 -9.35
N ILE A 516 -18.19 -31.22 -9.68
CA ILE A 516 -17.20 -31.83 -10.58
C ILE A 516 -16.46 -32.99 -9.90
N GLY A 517 -16.00 -32.84 -8.65
CA GLY A 517 -15.27 -33.90 -7.94
C GLY A 517 -16.05 -35.21 -7.85
N PRO A 518 -17.31 -35.21 -7.37
CA PRO A 518 -18.18 -36.39 -7.39
C PRO A 518 -18.41 -36.96 -8.78
N THR A 519 -18.59 -36.08 -9.79
CA THR A 519 -18.74 -36.48 -11.19
C THR A 519 -17.50 -37.20 -11.72
N MET A 520 -16.29 -36.77 -11.34
CA MET A 520 -15.04 -37.45 -11.70
C MET A 520 -14.97 -38.86 -11.12
N VAL A 521 -15.41 -39.06 -9.87
CA VAL A 521 -15.48 -40.40 -9.26
C VAL A 521 -16.49 -41.28 -9.99
N GLN A 522 -17.63 -40.73 -10.40
CA GLN A 522 -18.65 -41.45 -11.17
C GLN A 522 -18.12 -41.88 -12.56
N ILE A 523 -17.45 -40.97 -13.28
CA ILE A 523 -16.80 -41.27 -14.57
C ILE A 523 -15.70 -42.33 -14.36
N GLY A 524 -14.96 -42.22 -13.26
CA GLY A 524 -13.90 -43.11 -12.82
C GLY A 524 -14.33 -44.49 -12.29
N GLY A 525 -15.57 -44.92 -12.50
CA GLY A 525 -15.98 -46.28 -12.14
C GLY A 525 -15.24 -47.37 -12.92
N THR A 526 -15.10 -48.57 -12.34
CA THR A 526 -14.30 -49.69 -12.90
C THR A 526 -14.68 -50.09 -14.33
N GLN A 527 -15.95 -50.00 -14.71
CA GLN A 527 -16.41 -50.33 -16.07
C GLN A 527 -16.06 -49.25 -17.11
N ASN A 528 -15.95 -47.98 -16.70
CA ASN A 528 -15.71 -46.84 -17.59
C ASN A 528 -14.21 -46.51 -17.72
N LEU A 529 -13.41 -46.69 -16.67
CA LEU A 529 -11.95 -46.44 -16.68
C LEU A 529 -11.19 -47.30 -17.69
N GLY A 530 -11.41 -48.62 -17.64
CA GLY A 530 -10.70 -49.60 -18.47
C GLY A 530 -11.19 -49.65 -19.92
N ALA A 531 -12.39 -49.14 -20.19
CA ALA A 531 -12.94 -49.04 -21.54
C ALA A 531 -12.58 -47.72 -22.22
N ASN A 532 -12.57 -46.60 -21.47
CA ASN A 532 -12.56 -45.27 -22.08
C ASN A 532 -11.30 -44.42 -21.86
N PHE A 533 -10.50 -44.67 -20.83
CA PHE A 533 -9.39 -43.78 -20.45
C PHE A 533 -8.03 -44.47 -20.34
N LEU A 534 -8.02 -45.79 -20.12
CA LEU A 534 -6.81 -46.58 -19.89
C LEU A 534 -6.77 -47.80 -20.79
N ARG A 535 -5.57 -48.30 -21.05
CA ARG A 535 -5.33 -49.58 -21.71
C ARG A 535 -4.14 -50.29 -21.07
N LYS A 536 -3.96 -51.57 -21.37
CA LYS A 536 -2.79 -52.32 -20.91
C LYS A 536 -1.67 -52.29 -21.96
N ASN A 537 -0.44 -52.05 -21.51
CA ASN A 537 0.75 -52.17 -22.35
C ASN A 537 1.26 -53.62 -22.41
N ALA A 538 2.36 -53.87 -23.12
CA ALA A 538 2.98 -55.19 -23.25
C ALA A 538 3.45 -55.79 -21.90
N SER A 539 3.74 -54.95 -20.92
CA SER A 539 4.13 -55.33 -19.56
C SER A 539 2.93 -55.58 -18.62
N ASN A 540 1.70 -55.54 -19.16
CA ASN A 540 0.43 -55.67 -18.42
C ASN A 540 0.17 -54.53 -17.41
N ASP A 541 0.91 -53.41 -17.52
CA ASP A 541 0.66 -52.20 -16.74
C ASP A 541 -0.39 -51.33 -17.45
N TYR A 542 -1.19 -50.61 -16.67
CA TYR A 542 -2.10 -49.61 -17.20
C TYR A 542 -1.34 -48.39 -17.70
N VAL A 543 -1.65 -47.97 -18.92
CA VAL A 543 -1.15 -46.75 -19.56
C VAL A 543 -2.34 -45.93 -20.08
N PRO A 544 -2.18 -44.61 -20.26
CA PRO A 544 -3.24 -43.76 -20.80
C PRO A 544 -3.67 -44.22 -22.19
N ASN A 545 -4.97 -44.22 -22.45
CA ASN A 545 -5.50 -44.46 -23.80
C ASN A 545 -5.89 -43.12 -24.42
N PHE A 546 -4.89 -42.37 -24.90
CA PHE A 546 -5.11 -41.04 -25.51
C PHE A 546 -6.05 -41.12 -26.70
N ALA A 547 -5.93 -42.17 -27.52
CA ALA A 547 -6.75 -42.33 -28.71
C ALA A 547 -8.24 -42.42 -28.40
N TYR A 548 -8.56 -43.24 -27.42
CA TYR A 548 -9.93 -43.44 -27.00
C TYR A 548 -10.49 -42.25 -26.22
N PHE A 549 -9.71 -41.66 -25.32
CA PHE A 549 -10.08 -40.41 -24.63
C PHE A 549 -10.46 -39.32 -25.63
N ASN A 550 -9.65 -39.17 -26.66
CA ASN A 550 -9.89 -38.17 -27.67
C ASN A 550 -11.09 -38.50 -28.57
N GLN A 551 -11.27 -39.77 -28.97
CA GLN A 551 -12.38 -40.20 -29.84
C GLN A 551 -13.74 -40.29 -29.14
N TYR A 552 -13.78 -40.61 -27.84
CA TYR A 552 -15.02 -40.91 -27.12
C TYR A 552 -15.22 -40.07 -25.86
N GLY A 553 -14.16 -39.49 -25.30
CA GLY A 553 -14.24 -38.52 -24.21
C GLY A 553 -14.49 -37.09 -24.71
N LEU A 554 -14.08 -36.75 -25.94
CA LEU A 554 -14.12 -35.37 -26.47
C LEU A 554 -14.86 -35.22 -27.83
N ARG A 555 -15.65 -36.21 -28.26
CA ARG A 555 -16.33 -36.17 -29.58
C ARG A 555 -17.65 -35.39 -29.54
N PHE A 556 -17.56 -34.11 -29.86
CA PHE A 556 -18.69 -33.23 -30.20
C PHE A 556 -19.15 -33.51 -31.64
N HIS A 557 -20.41 -33.90 -31.83
CA HIS A 557 -21.01 -34.10 -33.17
C HIS A 557 -21.93 -32.92 -33.55
N HIS A 558 -22.77 -32.50 -32.61
CA HIS A 558 -23.64 -31.33 -32.74
C HIS A 558 -23.65 -30.59 -31.41
N VAL A 559 -23.18 -29.35 -31.37
CA VAL A 559 -23.46 -28.46 -30.23
C VAL A 559 -24.82 -27.82 -30.47
N HIS A 560 -25.64 -27.70 -29.43
CA HIS A 560 -26.96 -27.10 -29.55
C HIS A 560 -26.82 -25.64 -30.03
N PRO A 561 -27.56 -25.16 -31.04
CA PRO A 561 -27.40 -23.80 -31.58
C PRO A 561 -27.53 -22.70 -30.52
N ASP A 562 -28.31 -22.96 -29.48
CA ASP A 562 -28.52 -22.02 -28.38
C ASP A 562 -27.39 -22.01 -27.35
N PHE A 563 -26.46 -22.98 -27.34
CA PHE A 563 -25.36 -23.02 -26.37
C PHE A 563 -24.48 -21.78 -26.47
N ALA A 564 -23.98 -21.47 -27.67
CA ALA A 564 -23.17 -20.28 -27.91
C ALA A 564 -23.94 -18.99 -27.60
N THR A 565 -25.23 -18.93 -27.93
CA THR A 565 -26.10 -17.77 -27.68
C THR A 565 -26.36 -17.56 -26.18
N GLN A 566 -26.63 -18.64 -25.43
CA GLN A 566 -26.84 -18.60 -23.99
C GLN A 566 -25.54 -18.22 -23.25
N ALA A 567 -24.41 -18.82 -23.65
CA ALA A 567 -23.09 -18.47 -23.14
C ALA A 567 -22.74 -17.00 -23.36
N GLN A 568 -22.96 -16.46 -24.57
CA GLN A 568 -22.74 -15.04 -24.86
C GLN A 568 -23.67 -14.14 -24.04
N THR A 569 -24.90 -14.57 -23.76
CA THR A 569 -25.83 -13.82 -22.90
C THR A 569 -25.34 -13.78 -21.46
N ILE A 570 -24.87 -14.92 -20.92
CA ILE A 570 -24.29 -14.99 -19.58
C ILE A 570 -23.04 -14.12 -19.49
N GLN A 571 -22.12 -14.23 -20.45
CA GLN A 571 -20.90 -13.43 -20.51
C GLN A 571 -21.20 -11.93 -20.53
N LYS A 572 -22.13 -11.49 -21.38
CA LYS A 572 -22.53 -10.07 -21.44
C LYS A 572 -23.09 -9.55 -20.13
N ASN A 573 -23.88 -10.36 -19.42
CA ASN A 573 -24.45 -9.98 -18.13
C ASN A 573 -23.37 -9.97 -17.03
N PHE A 574 -22.43 -10.91 -17.07
CA PHE A 574 -21.25 -10.93 -16.22
C PHE A 574 -20.39 -9.67 -16.42
N ASP A 575 -20.04 -9.34 -17.66
CA ASP A 575 -19.32 -8.13 -18.04
C ASP A 575 -19.99 -6.86 -17.48
N ALA A 576 -21.32 -6.77 -17.62
CA ALA A 576 -22.08 -5.63 -17.11
C ALA A 576 -21.99 -5.51 -15.58
N ALA A 577 -22.08 -6.63 -14.85
CA ALA A 577 -21.93 -6.66 -13.40
C ALA A 577 -20.50 -6.29 -12.96
N CYS A 578 -19.48 -6.79 -13.66
CA CYS A 578 -18.08 -6.45 -13.41
C CYS A 578 -17.80 -4.96 -13.65
N VAL A 579 -18.30 -4.39 -14.75
CA VAL A 579 -18.17 -2.94 -15.04
C VAL A 579 -18.84 -2.10 -13.96
N GLN A 580 -20.01 -2.51 -13.48
CA GLN A 580 -20.70 -1.83 -12.39
C GLN A 580 -19.87 -1.83 -11.10
N HIS A 581 -19.32 -2.99 -10.71
CA HIS A 581 -18.49 -3.13 -9.51
C HIS A 581 -17.19 -2.32 -9.60
N ILE A 582 -16.46 -2.41 -10.73
CA ILE A 582 -15.24 -1.62 -10.96
C ILE A 582 -15.54 -0.12 -10.89
N THR A 583 -16.69 0.31 -11.40
CA THR A 583 -17.12 1.71 -11.33
C THR A 583 -17.34 2.15 -9.87
N GLN A 584 -17.96 1.31 -9.04
CA GLN A 584 -18.13 1.60 -7.61
C GLN A 584 -16.79 1.69 -6.87
N LEU A 585 -15.84 0.79 -7.15
CA LEU A 585 -14.50 0.87 -6.55
C LEU A 585 -13.75 2.14 -6.99
N LYS A 586 -13.84 2.52 -8.27
CA LYS A 586 -13.27 3.78 -8.78
C LYS A 586 -13.91 5.02 -8.15
N GLN A 587 -15.21 4.99 -7.87
CA GLN A 587 -15.90 6.06 -7.14
C GLN A 587 -15.38 6.18 -5.71
N LYS A 588 -15.22 5.05 -4.99
CA LYS A 588 -14.60 5.05 -3.65
C LYS A 588 -13.18 5.64 -3.67
N ILE A 589 -12.36 5.32 -4.69
CA ILE A 589 -11.03 5.92 -4.86
C ILE A 589 -11.13 7.44 -5.07
N ALA A 590 -12.07 7.91 -5.90
CA ALA A 590 -12.26 9.34 -6.15
C ALA A 590 -12.75 10.10 -4.88
N GLU A 591 -13.60 9.48 -4.07
CA GLU A 591 -14.04 10.05 -2.77
C GLU A 591 -12.88 10.14 -1.78
N LEU A 592 -12.02 9.11 -1.74
CA LEU A 592 -10.79 9.13 -0.96
C LEU A 592 -9.82 10.20 -1.45
N GLU A 593 -9.68 10.40 -2.76
CA GLU A 593 -8.84 11.47 -3.33
C GLU A 593 -9.34 12.86 -2.90
N LYS A 594 -10.64 13.09 -2.99
CA LYS A 594 -11.24 14.35 -2.52
C LYS A 594 -11.01 14.59 -1.03
N THR A 595 -11.05 13.52 -0.23
CA THR A 595 -10.76 13.58 1.21
C THR A 595 -9.26 13.82 1.47
N TYR A 596 -8.39 13.23 0.66
CA TYR A 596 -6.94 13.43 0.72
C TYR A 596 -6.57 14.90 0.43
N GLU A 597 -7.18 15.49 -0.60
CA GLU A 597 -6.98 16.89 -0.98
C GLU A 597 -7.51 17.86 0.07
N SER A 598 -8.68 17.59 0.67
CA SER A 598 -9.28 18.48 1.67
C SER A 598 -8.52 18.51 3.01
N LEU A 599 -7.71 17.48 3.27
CA LEU A 599 -6.90 17.34 4.47
C LEU A 599 -5.46 17.85 4.28
N ASP A 600 -5.17 18.59 3.22
CA ASP A 600 -3.84 19.14 2.97
C ASP A 600 -3.43 20.13 4.09
N PRO A 601 -2.32 19.87 4.83
CA PRO A 601 -1.87 20.77 5.89
C PRO A 601 -1.57 22.19 5.40
N ALA A 602 -1.25 22.38 4.11
CA ALA A 602 -0.97 23.69 3.54
C ALA A 602 -2.22 24.58 3.42
N THR A 603 -3.41 23.98 3.36
CA THR A 603 -4.70 24.69 3.24
C THR A 603 -5.57 24.55 4.49
N ALA A 604 -5.04 23.96 5.57
CA ALA A 604 -5.78 23.75 6.80
C ALA A 604 -6.21 25.09 7.45
N SER A 605 -7.32 25.04 8.21
CA SER A 605 -7.91 26.23 8.82
C SER A 605 -6.98 26.99 9.77
N PHE A 606 -6.03 26.29 10.40
CA PHE A 606 -5.09 26.87 11.35
C PHE A 606 -3.80 27.47 10.75
N VAL A 607 -3.61 27.42 9.42
CA VAL A 607 -2.32 27.78 8.78
C VAL A 607 -1.91 29.22 9.09
N LYS A 608 -2.85 30.16 9.05
CA LYS A 608 -2.58 31.58 9.34
C LYS A 608 -2.22 31.80 10.81
N ASP A 609 -2.93 31.15 11.72
CA ASP A 609 -2.72 31.31 13.17
C ASP A 609 -1.42 30.64 13.61
N ARG A 610 -1.09 29.49 13.01
CA ARG A 610 0.23 28.86 13.14
C ARG A 610 1.35 29.80 12.71
N GLU A 611 1.24 30.46 11.56
CA GLU A 611 2.27 31.40 11.08
C GLU A 611 2.50 32.53 12.10
N LYS A 612 1.43 33.09 12.66
CA LYS A 612 1.52 34.13 13.68
C LYS A 612 2.12 33.62 14.99
N THR A 613 1.65 32.48 15.48
CA THR A 613 2.15 31.85 16.71
C THR A 613 3.64 31.56 16.62
N VAL A 614 4.11 31.01 15.49
CA VAL A 614 5.54 30.74 15.27
C VAL A 614 6.35 32.03 15.28
N LYS A 615 5.88 33.11 14.62
CA LYS A 615 6.54 34.42 14.68
C LYS A 615 6.58 34.95 16.12
N ALA A 616 5.49 34.83 16.87
CA ALA A 616 5.43 35.29 18.25
C ALA A 616 6.43 34.53 19.14
N TRP A 617 6.51 33.20 19.00
CA TRP A 617 7.48 32.36 19.70
C TRP A 617 8.93 32.75 19.37
N LEU A 618 9.27 32.88 18.07
CA LEU A 618 10.61 33.29 17.63
C LEU A 618 11.03 34.67 18.16
N ASN A 619 10.07 35.57 18.35
CA ASN A 619 10.31 36.90 18.90
C ASN A 619 10.44 36.92 20.43
N SER A 620 10.16 35.81 21.12
CA SER A 620 10.23 35.67 22.58
C SER A 620 11.43 34.82 23.04
N GLU A 621 11.94 33.93 22.19
CA GLU A 621 13.04 33.02 22.53
C GLU A 621 14.40 33.55 22.05
N SER A 622 15.47 33.05 22.67
CA SER A 622 16.83 33.21 22.18
C SER A 622 17.04 32.48 20.85
N LEU A 623 17.93 33.00 20.01
CA LEU A 623 18.27 32.37 18.73
C LEU A 623 18.82 30.94 18.92
N GLY A 624 19.61 30.72 19.98
CA GLY A 624 20.11 29.38 20.35
C GLY A 624 19.00 28.41 20.76
N GLY A 625 18.08 28.84 21.62
CA GLY A 625 16.92 28.03 22.03
C GLY A 625 16.00 27.68 20.87
N SER A 626 15.73 28.66 20.00
CA SER A 626 14.91 28.49 18.80
C SER A 626 15.49 27.46 17.84
N LEU A 627 16.82 27.45 17.67
CA LEU A 627 17.52 26.50 16.81
C LEU A 627 17.52 25.07 17.38
N ILE A 628 17.76 24.91 18.69
CA ILE A 628 17.69 23.60 19.37
C ILE A 628 16.29 22.99 19.22
N TYR A 629 15.26 23.79 19.45
CA TYR A 629 13.87 23.36 19.31
C TYR A 629 13.54 22.95 17.86
N LEU A 630 13.97 23.73 16.87
CA LEU A 630 13.78 23.40 15.45
C LEU A 630 14.43 22.06 15.09
N ILE A 631 15.62 21.78 15.60
CA ILE A 631 16.31 20.51 15.38
C ILE A 631 15.54 19.34 15.99
N LEU A 632 15.24 19.42 17.29
CA LEU A 632 14.67 18.32 18.06
C LEU A 632 13.24 18.01 17.65
N ASN A 633 12.44 19.06 17.48
CA ASN A 633 11.01 18.91 17.27
C ASN A 633 10.64 18.94 15.80
N SER A 634 11.40 19.61 14.92
CA SER A 634 11.10 19.66 13.47
C SER A 634 11.96 18.70 12.64
N GLN A 635 13.29 18.85 12.67
CA GLN A 635 14.16 18.17 11.69
C GLN A 635 14.33 16.67 11.96
N LEU A 636 14.52 16.28 13.22
CA LEU A 636 14.66 14.86 13.57
C LEU A 636 13.38 14.06 13.28
N PRO A 637 12.17 14.52 13.67
CA PRO A 637 10.94 13.85 13.27
C PRO A 637 10.74 13.78 11.76
N LYS A 638 11.08 14.84 11.01
CA LYS A 638 11.06 14.81 9.53
C LYS A 638 11.93 13.70 8.96
N GLN A 639 13.16 13.55 9.46
CA GLN A 639 14.10 12.52 9.00
C GLN A 639 13.56 11.11 9.32
N LYS A 640 13.04 10.90 10.53
CA LYS A 640 12.43 9.62 10.91
C LYS A 640 11.24 9.25 10.01
N ILE A 641 10.31 10.20 9.81
CA ILE A 641 9.10 10.00 8.99
C ILE A 641 9.47 9.63 7.55
N PHE A 642 10.54 10.19 7.01
CA PHE A 642 10.98 9.93 5.64
C PHE A 642 11.76 8.61 5.47
N LEU A 643 12.58 8.21 6.44
CA LEU A 643 13.44 7.03 6.34
C LEU A 643 12.67 5.71 6.52
N GLU A 644 11.65 5.69 7.39
CA GLU A 644 10.91 4.47 7.74
C GLU A 644 10.19 3.81 6.54
N PRO A 645 9.50 4.55 5.65
CA PRO A 645 8.89 4.00 4.43
C PRO A 645 9.91 3.47 3.44
N LEU A 646 11.03 4.18 3.25
CA LEU A 646 12.11 3.72 2.38
C LEU A 646 12.66 2.39 2.87
N ILE A 647 12.84 2.23 4.18
CA ILE A 647 13.27 0.97 4.79
C ILE A 647 12.22 -0.13 4.56
N GLN A 648 10.93 0.17 4.71
CA GLN A 648 9.84 -0.79 4.47
C GLN A 648 9.79 -1.23 3.00
N GLU A 649 9.92 -0.30 2.05
CA GLU A 649 9.93 -0.65 0.62
C GLU A 649 11.19 -1.44 0.22
N ILE A 650 12.36 -1.10 0.77
CA ILE A 650 13.60 -1.87 0.55
C ILE A 650 13.45 -3.29 1.11
N ASN A 651 12.91 -3.44 2.33
CA ASN A 651 12.66 -4.74 2.93
C ASN A 651 11.67 -5.56 2.12
N PHE A 652 10.59 -4.94 1.65
CA PHE A 652 9.62 -5.55 0.75
C PHE A 652 10.27 -6.07 -0.54
N ASN A 653 11.00 -5.21 -1.25
CA ASN A 653 11.64 -5.55 -2.52
C ASN A 653 12.69 -6.65 -2.35
N ASN A 654 13.45 -6.64 -1.25
CA ASN A 654 14.41 -7.69 -0.95
C ASN A 654 13.72 -9.02 -0.63
N LEU A 655 12.61 -9.01 0.12
CA LEU A 655 11.83 -10.21 0.41
C LEU A 655 11.26 -10.82 -0.89
N ALA A 656 10.69 -9.98 -1.76
CA ALA A 656 10.16 -10.39 -3.05
C ALA A 656 11.24 -10.94 -3.99
N ALA A 657 12.36 -10.23 -4.14
CA ALA A 657 13.47 -10.69 -4.97
C ALA A 657 14.04 -12.03 -4.48
N ASN A 658 14.20 -12.22 -3.16
CA ASN A 658 14.69 -13.48 -2.60
C ASN A 658 13.73 -14.65 -2.85
N ALA A 659 12.42 -14.42 -2.66
CA ALA A 659 11.39 -15.42 -2.95
C ALA A 659 11.40 -15.85 -4.42
N ILE A 660 11.53 -14.89 -5.34
CA ILE A 660 11.53 -15.15 -6.78
C ILE A 660 12.85 -15.79 -7.25
N ASN A 661 13.98 -15.45 -6.63
CA ASN A 661 15.28 -16.07 -6.94
C ASN A 661 15.29 -17.60 -6.72
N GLU A 662 14.58 -18.09 -5.70
CA GLU A 662 14.45 -19.54 -5.47
C GLU A 662 13.62 -20.21 -6.57
N LEU A 663 12.55 -19.54 -7.03
CA LEU A 663 11.71 -20.02 -8.12
C LEU A 663 12.45 -19.99 -9.46
N LEU A 664 13.21 -18.93 -9.74
CA LEU A 664 13.98 -18.76 -10.97
C LEU A 664 15.07 -19.84 -11.14
N LYS A 665 15.67 -20.33 -10.05
CA LYS A 665 16.60 -21.48 -10.10
C LYS A 665 15.95 -22.74 -10.66
N ILE A 666 14.66 -22.94 -10.42
CA ILE A 666 13.90 -24.08 -10.95
C ILE A 666 13.47 -23.82 -12.39
N THR A 667 13.01 -22.61 -12.69
CA THR A 667 12.43 -22.26 -14.00
C THR A 667 13.44 -21.84 -15.07
N ASN A 668 14.72 -21.58 -14.73
CA ASN A 668 15.74 -21.17 -15.71
C ASN A 668 15.91 -22.16 -16.89
N GLU A 669 15.68 -23.43 -16.63
CA GLU A 669 15.77 -24.49 -17.62
C GLU A 669 14.61 -24.47 -18.63
N PHE A 670 13.53 -23.77 -18.30
CA PHE A 670 12.36 -23.61 -19.18
C PHE A 670 12.63 -22.67 -20.36
N ALA A 671 13.68 -21.84 -20.29
CA ALA A 671 14.07 -20.92 -21.36
C ALA A 671 14.43 -21.62 -22.69
N THR A 672 14.81 -22.91 -22.63
CA THR A 672 15.21 -23.70 -23.81
C THR A 672 14.14 -24.69 -24.30
N THR A 673 12.93 -24.65 -23.73
CA THR A 673 11.85 -25.62 -24.00
C THR A 673 11.42 -25.71 -25.45
N SER A 674 11.29 -24.57 -26.13
CA SER A 674 10.96 -24.52 -27.56
C SER A 674 12.00 -25.15 -28.47
N VAL A 675 13.23 -25.38 -27.98
CA VAL A 675 14.32 -25.98 -28.76
C VAL A 675 14.20 -27.51 -28.79
N TYR A 676 13.70 -28.13 -27.71
CA TYR A 676 13.63 -29.59 -27.58
C TYR A 676 12.23 -30.19 -27.74
N TYR A 677 11.16 -29.39 -27.72
CA TYR A 677 9.83 -29.78 -28.19
C TYR A 677 9.71 -29.50 -29.68
N ASN A 678 10.21 -30.42 -30.51
CA ASN A 678 10.30 -30.22 -31.96
C ASN A 678 10.00 -31.47 -32.80
N LEU A 679 9.62 -32.58 -32.18
CA LEU A 679 9.31 -33.82 -32.89
C LEU A 679 8.20 -33.60 -33.91
N SER A 680 7.16 -32.82 -33.58
CA SER A 680 6.12 -32.47 -34.53
C SER A 680 6.64 -31.79 -35.79
N SER A 681 7.57 -30.84 -35.65
CA SER A 681 8.14 -30.09 -36.78
C SER A 681 8.92 -31.01 -37.70
N TYR A 682 9.71 -31.92 -37.14
CA TYR A 682 10.41 -32.95 -37.90
C TYR A 682 9.42 -33.89 -38.63
N LEU A 683 8.36 -34.34 -37.96
CA LEU A 683 7.35 -35.22 -38.55
C LEU A 683 6.52 -34.56 -39.65
N ILE A 684 6.22 -33.27 -39.53
CA ILE A 684 5.53 -32.50 -40.57
C ILE A 684 6.40 -32.39 -41.82
N GLN A 685 7.72 -32.15 -41.66
CA GLN A 685 8.66 -32.00 -42.77
C GLN A 685 8.99 -33.33 -43.45
N SER A 686 8.90 -34.46 -42.74
CA SER A 686 9.23 -35.80 -43.23
C SER A 686 8.02 -36.58 -43.76
N LYS A 687 6.81 -36.00 -43.76
CA LYS A 687 5.58 -36.72 -44.11
C LYS A 687 5.51 -37.07 -45.61
N GLU A 688 5.48 -38.36 -45.93
CA GLU A 688 5.32 -38.89 -47.30
C GLU A 688 3.93 -39.49 -47.57
N GLY A 689 3.13 -39.70 -46.51
CA GLY A 689 1.77 -40.24 -46.59
C GLY A 689 1.03 -40.12 -45.25
N ASP A 690 -0.15 -40.72 -45.11
CA ASP A 690 -1.00 -40.56 -43.91
C ASP A 690 -0.26 -40.90 -42.59
N ASN A 691 0.50 -42.00 -42.58
CA ASN A 691 1.30 -42.49 -41.46
C ASN A 691 2.72 -42.91 -41.87
N LEU A 692 3.18 -42.41 -43.02
CA LEU A 692 4.45 -42.77 -43.65
C LEU A 692 5.40 -41.58 -43.62
N PHE A 693 6.62 -41.80 -43.16
CA PHE A 693 7.61 -40.74 -42.95
C PHE A 693 8.96 -41.13 -43.52
N SER A 694 9.64 -40.17 -44.14
CA SER A 694 11.01 -40.28 -44.63
C SER A 694 12.02 -40.02 -43.52
N GLY A 695 13.09 -40.80 -43.46
CA GLY A 695 14.20 -40.63 -42.51
C GLY A 695 14.60 -41.93 -41.82
N ASP A 696 15.62 -41.84 -40.96
CA ASP A 696 16.09 -43.00 -40.19
C ASP A 696 15.10 -43.30 -39.04
N TYR A 697 14.61 -44.54 -39.03
CA TYR A 697 13.77 -45.10 -37.98
C TYR A 697 14.41 -44.93 -36.58
N PHE A 698 15.70 -45.24 -36.44
CA PHE A 698 16.37 -45.24 -35.14
C PHE A 698 16.60 -43.82 -34.60
N GLU A 699 16.92 -42.87 -35.48
CA GLU A 699 17.06 -41.46 -35.09
C GLU A 699 15.72 -40.87 -34.64
N THR A 700 14.63 -41.18 -35.36
CA THR A 700 13.29 -40.72 -35.00
C THR A 700 12.80 -41.36 -33.70
N TYR A 701 13.09 -42.64 -33.49
CA TYR A 701 12.80 -43.33 -32.23
C TYR A 701 13.59 -42.75 -31.06
N GLN A 702 14.86 -42.40 -31.28
CA GLN A 702 15.68 -41.74 -30.27
C GLN A 702 15.18 -40.33 -29.96
N ALA A 703 14.73 -39.57 -30.96
CA ALA A 703 14.14 -38.24 -30.77
C ALA A 703 12.87 -38.31 -29.91
N LEU A 704 11.98 -39.27 -30.18
CA LEU A 704 10.79 -39.52 -29.36
C LEU A 704 11.16 -39.82 -27.90
N ILE A 705 12.13 -40.69 -27.65
CA ILE A 705 12.57 -41.03 -26.29
C ILE A 705 13.15 -39.80 -25.57
N LYS A 706 13.98 -39.02 -26.27
CA LYS A 706 14.58 -37.79 -25.71
C LYS A 706 13.51 -36.78 -25.31
N GLU A 707 12.51 -36.56 -26.16
CA GLU A 707 11.41 -35.64 -25.86
C GLU A 707 10.61 -36.09 -24.62
N ARG A 708 10.31 -37.38 -24.52
CA ARG A 708 9.66 -37.95 -23.32
C ARG A 708 10.52 -37.81 -22.06
N GLU A 709 11.84 -37.94 -22.17
CA GLU A 709 12.74 -37.68 -21.05
C GLU A 709 12.70 -36.21 -20.61
N TYR A 710 12.65 -35.26 -21.55
CA TYR A 710 12.49 -33.85 -21.23
C TYR A 710 11.15 -33.56 -20.54
N ILE A 711 10.04 -34.14 -21.02
CA ILE A 711 8.72 -34.01 -20.37
C ILE A 711 8.77 -34.51 -18.93
N ALA A 712 9.34 -35.68 -18.68
CA ALA A 712 9.44 -36.22 -17.33
C ALA A 712 10.27 -35.32 -16.40
N ARG A 713 11.34 -34.70 -16.92
CA ARG A 713 12.14 -33.71 -16.16
C ARG A 713 11.35 -32.44 -15.87
N ASP A 714 10.61 -31.91 -16.84
CA ASP A 714 9.84 -30.68 -16.68
C ASP A 714 8.62 -30.86 -15.77
N ILE A 715 7.94 -32.02 -15.81
CA ILE A 715 6.90 -32.41 -14.83
C ILE A 715 7.46 -32.34 -13.40
N ASN A 716 8.65 -32.92 -13.17
CA ASN A 716 9.28 -32.90 -11.86
C ASN A 716 9.68 -31.48 -11.42
N ARG A 717 10.11 -30.63 -12.36
CA ARG A 717 10.41 -29.21 -12.09
C ARG A 717 9.15 -28.43 -11.71
N CYS A 718 8.05 -28.59 -12.46
CA CYS A 718 6.76 -27.98 -12.13
C CYS A 718 6.27 -28.37 -10.73
N LYS A 719 6.35 -29.65 -10.36
CA LYS A 719 5.97 -30.12 -9.01
C LYS A 719 6.82 -29.48 -7.91
N ARG A 720 8.13 -29.39 -8.12
CA ARG A 720 9.03 -28.71 -7.17
C ARG A 720 8.73 -27.22 -7.06
N ALA A 721 8.41 -26.57 -8.17
CA ALA A 721 8.01 -25.16 -8.21
C ALA A 721 6.69 -24.93 -7.45
N GLN A 722 5.67 -25.79 -7.61
CA GLN A 722 4.41 -25.71 -6.86
C GLN A 722 4.65 -25.78 -5.34
N LEU A 723 5.46 -26.73 -4.88
CA LEU A 723 5.78 -26.86 -3.45
C LEU A 723 6.42 -25.57 -2.90
N LEU A 724 7.37 -25.00 -3.64
CA LEU A 724 8.03 -23.76 -3.26
C LEU A 724 7.04 -22.58 -3.22
N VAL A 725 6.17 -22.46 -4.23
CA VAL A 725 5.15 -21.40 -4.30
C VAL A 725 4.19 -21.47 -3.10
N VAL A 726 3.75 -22.67 -2.71
CA VAL A 726 2.91 -22.86 -1.51
C VAL A 726 3.64 -22.45 -0.23
N GLU A 727 4.94 -22.74 -0.10
CA GLU A 727 5.75 -22.27 1.03
C GLU A 727 5.91 -20.75 1.03
N LEU A 728 6.09 -20.13 -0.14
CA LEU A 728 6.19 -18.68 -0.29
C LEU A 728 4.89 -17.99 0.12
N LEU A 729 3.73 -18.48 -0.31
CA LEU A 729 2.42 -17.94 0.10
C LEU A 729 2.27 -17.93 1.63
N LYS A 730 2.72 -18.99 2.32
CA LYS A 730 2.73 -19.06 3.79
C LYS A 730 3.69 -18.05 4.42
N LYS A 731 4.92 -17.94 3.91
CA LYS A 731 5.94 -16.98 4.40
C LYS A 731 5.47 -15.53 4.24
N ILE A 732 4.89 -15.18 3.09
CA ILE A 732 4.34 -13.85 2.81
C ILE A 732 3.17 -13.56 3.76
N SER A 733 2.29 -14.53 3.97
CA SER A 733 1.16 -14.41 4.89
C SER A 733 1.57 -14.17 6.35
N ALA A 734 2.75 -14.63 6.76
CA ALA A 734 3.27 -14.47 8.13
C ALA A 734 4.16 -13.22 8.34
N SER A 735 4.50 -12.47 7.29
CA SER A 735 5.39 -11.30 7.42
C SER A 735 4.71 -10.13 8.15
N GLN A 736 5.39 -9.57 9.16
CA GLN A 736 4.95 -8.39 9.93
C GLN A 736 5.63 -7.08 9.49
N GLN A 737 6.66 -7.14 8.63
CA GLN A 737 7.50 -6.00 8.26
C GLN A 737 7.06 -5.28 6.97
N VAL A 738 5.89 -5.62 6.44
CA VAL A 738 5.41 -5.24 5.10
C VAL A 738 3.99 -4.68 5.24
N SER A 739 3.63 -3.64 4.48
CA SER A 739 2.28 -3.06 4.53
C SER A 739 1.22 -4.03 4.01
N ALA A 740 -0.06 -3.80 4.36
CA ALA A 740 -1.17 -4.63 3.86
C ALA A 740 -1.26 -4.63 2.32
N ALA A 741 -1.06 -3.46 1.70
CA ALA A 741 -1.07 -3.30 0.25
C ALA A 741 0.07 -4.08 -0.42
N GLN A 742 1.29 -3.95 0.11
CA GLN A 742 2.47 -4.66 -0.37
C GLN A 742 2.31 -6.18 -0.22
N LYS A 743 1.80 -6.64 0.93
CA LYS A 743 1.52 -8.04 1.19
C LYS A 743 0.50 -8.61 0.20
N SER A 744 -0.58 -7.86 -0.07
CA SER A 744 -1.56 -8.23 -1.09
C SER A 744 -0.89 -8.37 -2.46
N GLN A 745 -0.09 -7.38 -2.88
CA GLN A 745 0.64 -7.43 -4.16
C GLN A 745 1.50 -8.70 -4.30
N MET A 746 2.24 -9.10 -3.27
CA MET A 746 3.06 -10.32 -3.31
C MET A 746 2.23 -11.60 -3.35
N LEU A 747 1.17 -11.69 -2.56
CA LEU A 747 0.26 -12.84 -2.58
C LEU A 747 -0.33 -12.99 -3.98
N ASN A 748 -0.71 -11.89 -4.61
CA ASN A 748 -1.27 -11.86 -5.95
C ASN A 748 -0.28 -12.39 -7.00
N ALA A 749 0.95 -11.85 -7.05
CA ALA A 749 1.97 -12.30 -7.99
C ALA A 749 2.34 -13.78 -7.77
N THR A 750 2.46 -14.20 -6.51
CA THR A 750 2.83 -15.58 -6.15
C THR A 750 1.72 -16.57 -6.50
N ALA A 751 0.45 -16.19 -6.30
CA ALA A 751 -0.69 -17.00 -6.70
C ALA A 751 -0.74 -17.15 -8.23
N ASN A 752 -0.44 -16.08 -8.98
CA ASN A 752 -0.35 -16.14 -10.44
C ASN A 752 0.69 -17.17 -10.93
N TYR A 753 1.85 -17.28 -10.28
CA TYR A 753 2.81 -18.33 -10.61
C TYR A 753 2.25 -19.73 -10.37
N ASN A 754 1.52 -19.95 -9.27
CA ASN A 754 0.88 -21.24 -9.00
C ASN A 754 -0.07 -21.64 -10.13
N PHE A 755 -0.89 -20.69 -10.60
CA PHE A 755 -1.85 -20.90 -11.69
C PHE A 755 -1.15 -21.36 -12.97
N ILE A 756 -0.13 -20.62 -13.39
CA ILE A 756 0.61 -20.91 -14.62
C ILE A 756 1.34 -22.27 -14.51
N ILE A 757 1.94 -22.58 -13.35
CA ILE A 757 2.62 -23.87 -13.14
C ILE A 757 1.62 -25.03 -13.18
N THR A 758 0.47 -24.92 -12.51
CA THR A 758 -0.57 -25.96 -12.49
C THR A 758 -1.14 -26.22 -13.89
N SER A 759 -1.45 -25.16 -14.64
CA SER A 759 -1.91 -25.27 -16.02
C SER A 759 -0.89 -25.97 -16.92
N THR A 760 0.38 -25.58 -16.81
CA THR A 760 1.47 -26.15 -17.63
C THR A 760 1.76 -27.61 -17.27
N LEU A 761 1.70 -27.97 -15.98
CA LEU A 761 1.81 -29.36 -15.53
C LEU A 761 0.74 -30.26 -16.16
N ASN A 762 -0.52 -29.80 -16.17
CA ASN A 762 -1.62 -30.54 -16.77
C ASN A 762 -1.44 -30.73 -18.28
N GLN A 763 -0.88 -29.73 -18.98
CA GLN A 763 -0.56 -29.84 -20.40
C GLN A 763 0.56 -30.86 -20.68
N LEU A 764 1.63 -30.84 -19.89
CA LEU A 764 2.74 -31.80 -19.99
C LEU A 764 2.27 -33.25 -19.84
N ILE A 765 1.32 -33.50 -18.94
CA ILE A 765 0.73 -34.83 -18.72
C ILE A 765 -0.03 -35.32 -19.97
N VAL A 766 -0.77 -34.43 -20.64
CA VAL A 766 -1.51 -34.78 -21.87
C VAL A 766 -0.56 -34.98 -23.06
N LEU A 767 0.55 -34.23 -23.13
CA LEU A 767 1.57 -34.46 -24.16
C LEU A 767 2.23 -35.84 -23.98
N ASP A 768 2.70 -36.19 -22.77
CA ASP A 768 3.32 -37.50 -22.54
C ASP A 768 2.33 -38.64 -22.78
N SER A 769 1.05 -38.44 -22.45
CA SER A 769 0.02 -39.44 -22.73
C SER A 769 -0.18 -39.67 -24.24
N LEU A 770 -0.10 -38.65 -25.09
CA LEU A 770 -0.07 -38.82 -26.55
C LEU A 770 1.19 -39.59 -27.00
N LEU A 771 2.38 -39.17 -26.55
CA LEU A 771 3.64 -39.77 -26.98
C LEU A 771 3.77 -41.26 -26.62
N VAL A 772 3.22 -41.67 -25.47
CA VAL A 772 3.16 -43.09 -25.05
C VAL A 772 2.30 -43.96 -25.97
N ASN A 773 1.35 -43.34 -26.67
CA ASN A 773 0.49 -44.04 -27.61
C ASN A 773 1.06 -44.12 -29.03
N LEU A 774 2.22 -43.52 -29.31
CA LEU A 774 2.87 -43.62 -30.62
C LEU A 774 3.63 -44.93 -30.76
N LYS A 775 3.33 -45.68 -31.83
CA LYS A 775 4.06 -46.88 -32.24
C LYS A 775 4.81 -46.62 -33.53
N LEU A 776 6.13 -46.70 -33.45
CA LEU A 776 7.02 -46.63 -34.61
C LEU A 776 7.28 -48.04 -35.11
N SER A 777 7.27 -48.24 -36.42
CA SER A 777 7.59 -49.52 -37.06
C SER A 777 8.39 -49.28 -38.35
N PRO A 778 9.50 -50.01 -38.56
CA PRO A 778 10.24 -49.91 -39.81
C PRO A 778 9.40 -50.48 -40.97
N LYS A 779 9.49 -49.87 -42.15
CA LYS A 779 8.86 -50.44 -43.35
C LYS A 779 9.72 -51.57 -43.88
N THR A 780 9.13 -52.70 -44.22
CA THR A 780 9.83 -53.82 -44.87
C THR A 780 9.55 -53.81 -46.37
N VAL A 781 10.60 -54.04 -47.17
CA VAL A 781 10.50 -54.17 -48.63
C VAL A 781 10.78 -55.62 -48.99
N GLU A 782 9.94 -56.21 -49.86
CA GLU A 782 10.23 -57.54 -50.41
C GLU A 782 11.31 -57.43 -51.49
N LYS A 783 12.48 -58.05 -51.28
CA LYS A 783 13.45 -58.28 -52.36
C LYS A 783 13.34 -59.70 -52.89
N THR A 784 13.22 -59.82 -54.21
CA THR A 784 13.30 -61.11 -54.90
C THR A 784 14.77 -61.55 -54.96
N GLN A 785 15.12 -62.63 -54.26
CA GLN A 785 16.45 -63.23 -54.42
C GLN A 785 16.55 -63.89 -55.80
N LYS A 786 17.62 -63.61 -56.54
CA LYS A 786 18.00 -64.32 -57.77
C LYS A 786 18.52 -65.73 -57.42
N SER A 787 17.63 -66.62 -56.99
CA SER A 787 17.73 -68.09 -57.01
C SER A 787 16.90 -68.68 -55.86
N GLY A 788 15.72 -69.20 -56.17
CA GLY A 788 15.00 -70.18 -55.34
C GLY A 788 14.15 -69.63 -54.20
N ASN A 789 12.84 -69.46 -54.46
CA ASN A 789 11.67 -69.60 -53.56
C ASN A 789 11.77 -69.26 -52.05
N ALA A 790 12.58 -68.30 -51.63
CA ALA A 790 12.46 -67.66 -50.32
C ALA A 790 12.44 -66.14 -50.48
N LYS A 791 11.34 -65.50 -50.07
CA LYS A 791 11.25 -64.05 -49.95
C LYS A 791 11.94 -63.63 -48.65
N ALA A 792 13.06 -62.91 -48.72
CA ALA A 792 13.64 -62.26 -47.56
C ALA A 792 13.02 -60.86 -47.41
N GLN A 793 12.48 -60.54 -46.24
CA GLN A 793 12.06 -59.18 -45.89
C GLN A 793 13.29 -58.40 -45.42
N GLU A 794 13.59 -57.30 -46.08
CA GLU A 794 14.68 -56.38 -45.70
C GLU A 794 14.06 -55.04 -45.31
N TYR A 795 14.60 -54.38 -44.28
CA TYR A 795 14.11 -53.08 -43.83
C TYR A 795 14.44 -51.99 -44.86
N ASP A 796 13.49 -51.08 -45.11
CA ASP A 796 13.76 -49.81 -45.80
C ASP A 796 14.45 -48.86 -44.81
N PRO A 797 15.72 -48.50 -45.02
CA PRO A 797 16.44 -47.63 -44.09
C PRO A 797 15.95 -46.16 -44.13
N ASN A 798 15.20 -45.78 -45.16
CA ASN A 798 14.82 -44.39 -45.41
C ASN A 798 13.36 -44.08 -45.12
N VAL A 799 12.55 -45.09 -44.76
CA VAL A 799 11.11 -44.92 -44.57
C VAL A 799 10.61 -45.76 -43.40
N PHE A 800 9.82 -45.13 -42.53
CA PHE A 800 9.17 -45.79 -41.41
C PHE A 800 7.71 -45.39 -41.29
N MET A 801 6.96 -46.14 -40.49
CA MET A 801 5.57 -45.84 -40.17
C MET A 801 5.44 -45.45 -38.70
N ILE A 802 4.65 -44.42 -38.43
CA ILE A 802 4.18 -44.10 -37.08
C ILE A 802 2.67 -44.20 -37.06
N VAL A 803 2.14 -44.96 -36.11
CA VAL A 803 0.70 -45.07 -35.87
C VAL A 803 0.41 -44.78 -34.41
N CYS A 804 -0.65 -44.03 -34.14
CA CYS A 804 -1.18 -43.91 -32.78
C CYS A 804 -1.96 -45.19 -32.46
N GLU A 805 -1.50 -45.93 -31.47
CA GLU A 805 -2.02 -47.25 -31.15
C GLU A 805 -3.48 -47.21 -30.70
N ASN A 806 -4.30 -48.05 -31.34
CA ASN A 806 -5.68 -48.29 -30.97
C ASN A 806 -5.81 -49.76 -30.53
N PRO A 807 -6.45 -50.09 -29.39
CA PRO A 807 -6.74 -51.49 -29.10
C PRO A 807 -7.76 -52.01 -30.13
N GLU A 808 -7.49 -53.17 -30.73
CA GLU A 808 -8.55 -53.90 -31.43
C GLU A 808 -9.73 -54.09 -30.48
N PRO A 809 -10.99 -53.90 -30.93
CA PRO A 809 -12.14 -54.19 -30.09
C PRO A 809 -12.16 -55.69 -29.80
N THR A 810 -11.75 -56.09 -28.59
CA THR A 810 -11.94 -57.44 -28.08
C THR A 810 -13.43 -57.66 -27.78
N LEU A 811 -14.21 -57.92 -28.83
CA LEU A 811 -15.52 -58.56 -28.77
C LEU A 811 -15.60 -59.64 -29.85
N ARG A 812 -14.86 -60.74 -29.67
CA ARG A 812 -15.25 -62.03 -30.26
C ARG A 812 -16.17 -62.74 -29.27
N THR A 813 -17.46 -62.46 -29.34
CA THR A 813 -18.45 -63.45 -28.93
C THR A 813 -18.66 -64.39 -30.10
N SER A 814 -18.13 -65.61 -29.96
CA SER A 814 -18.40 -66.71 -30.86
C SER A 814 -19.87 -67.13 -30.72
N THR A 815 -20.69 -66.78 -31.70
CA THR A 815 -21.95 -67.49 -31.95
C THR A 815 -21.99 -67.90 -33.42
N SER A 816 -21.81 -69.19 -33.65
CA SER A 816 -22.15 -69.86 -34.90
C SER A 816 -23.65 -69.73 -35.14
N SER A 817 -24.07 -69.05 -36.20
CA SER A 817 -25.32 -69.39 -36.86
C SER A 817 -25.19 -69.23 -38.37
N SER A 818 -25.51 -70.32 -39.05
CA SER A 818 -25.58 -70.48 -40.50
C SER A 818 -26.82 -69.77 -41.03
N ASN A 819 -26.66 -68.72 -41.83
CA ASN A 819 -27.66 -68.37 -42.84
C ASN A 819 -27.04 -67.53 -43.98
N PRO A 820 -26.99 -68.01 -45.23
CA PRO A 820 -26.36 -67.29 -46.33
C PRO A 820 -27.40 -66.56 -47.16
N GLU A 821 -28.05 -65.52 -46.62
CA GLU A 821 -28.95 -64.69 -47.44
C GLU A 821 -29.21 -63.32 -46.79
N ASN A 822 -28.22 -62.43 -46.86
CA ASN A 822 -28.48 -60.99 -46.96
C ASN A 822 -27.22 -60.24 -47.45
N LYS A 823 -27.04 -60.14 -48.77
CA LYS A 823 -26.11 -59.21 -49.39
C LYS A 823 -26.87 -57.91 -49.69
N SER A 824 -26.89 -56.97 -48.75
CA SER A 824 -26.94 -55.54 -49.04
C SER A 824 -26.78 -54.73 -47.74
N THR A 825 -26.01 -53.65 -47.82
CA THR A 825 -25.81 -52.59 -46.82
C THR A 825 -25.21 -52.97 -45.46
N ARG A 826 -23.88 -52.88 -45.34
CA ARG A 826 -23.21 -52.47 -44.09
C ARG A 826 -21.75 -52.07 -44.37
N ASP A 827 -21.56 -50.91 -44.97
CA ASP A 827 -20.33 -50.13 -44.81
C ASP A 827 -20.48 -49.30 -43.53
N HIS A 828 -20.21 -49.90 -42.36
CA HIS A 828 -20.07 -49.20 -41.09
C HIS A 828 -18.73 -49.57 -40.46
N ASN A 829 -17.65 -49.22 -41.16
CA ASN A 829 -16.28 -49.36 -40.63
C ASN A 829 -15.42 -48.15 -41.01
N THR A 830 -15.99 -46.95 -40.94
CA THR A 830 -15.33 -45.70 -41.36
C THR A 830 -15.58 -44.60 -40.33
N ASP A 831 -14.78 -44.59 -39.26
CA ASP A 831 -14.53 -43.37 -38.45
C ASP A 831 -13.35 -43.52 -37.49
N VAL A 832 -12.90 -44.75 -37.21
CA VAL A 832 -11.64 -45.04 -36.51
C VAL A 832 -10.39 -44.54 -37.29
N THR A 833 -10.57 -44.19 -38.58
CA THR A 833 -9.54 -43.65 -39.47
C THR A 833 -9.27 -42.16 -39.28
N ALA A 834 -10.11 -41.39 -38.58
CA ALA A 834 -9.94 -39.94 -38.43
C ALA A 834 -8.74 -39.57 -37.52
N MET A 835 -8.56 -40.27 -36.39
CA MET A 835 -7.45 -39.97 -35.49
C MET A 835 -6.08 -40.35 -36.10
N ASN A 836 -6.03 -41.42 -36.89
CA ASN A 836 -4.84 -41.83 -37.63
C ASN A 836 -4.42 -40.82 -38.72
N LYS A 837 -5.21 -39.78 -38.99
CA LYS A 837 -4.88 -38.70 -39.95
C LYS A 837 -4.42 -37.40 -39.28
N ASP A 838 -4.90 -37.12 -38.05
CA ASP A 838 -4.77 -35.80 -37.40
C ASP A 838 -3.94 -35.78 -36.08
N TRP A 839 -3.24 -36.86 -35.73
CA TRP A 839 -2.42 -36.91 -34.51
C TRP A 839 -1.14 -36.05 -34.58
N VAL A 840 -0.55 -35.83 -35.77
CA VAL A 840 0.64 -34.96 -35.95
C VAL A 840 0.31 -33.48 -35.70
N PRO A 841 -0.78 -32.90 -36.25
CA PRO A 841 -1.25 -31.57 -35.85
C PRO A 841 -1.60 -31.45 -34.36
N CYS A 842 -2.07 -32.54 -33.74
CA CYS A 842 -2.36 -32.59 -32.30
C CYS A 842 -1.09 -32.53 -31.46
N LEU A 843 -0.06 -33.27 -31.86
CA LEU A 843 1.28 -33.19 -31.26
C LEU A 843 1.84 -31.77 -31.37
N ALA A 844 1.79 -31.16 -32.55
CA ALA A 844 2.25 -29.79 -32.77
C ALA A 844 1.53 -28.76 -31.89
N ALA A 845 0.21 -28.91 -31.73
CA ALA A 845 -0.58 -28.02 -30.87
C ALA A 845 -0.19 -28.16 -29.39
N LEU A 846 -0.01 -29.39 -28.89
CA LEU A 846 0.39 -29.64 -27.50
C LEU A 846 1.81 -29.14 -27.21
N GLU A 847 2.78 -29.40 -28.10
CA GLU A 847 4.14 -28.83 -28.03
C GLU A 847 4.09 -27.28 -28.04
N GLY A 848 3.23 -26.71 -28.88
CA GLY A 848 2.96 -25.26 -28.91
C GLY A 848 2.40 -24.73 -27.59
N PHE A 849 1.37 -25.38 -27.03
CA PHE A 849 0.77 -24.94 -25.76
C PHE A 849 1.76 -24.98 -24.60
N ILE A 850 2.63 -26.00 -24.55
CA ILE A 850 3.65 -26.13 -23.50
C ILE A 850 4.74 -25.07 -23.64
N SER A 851 5.14 -24.74 -24.86
CA SER A 851 6.22 -23.78 -25.12
C SER A 851 5.76 -22.33 -25.01
N THR A 852 4.63 -21.97 -25.63
CA THR A 852 4.14 -20.59 -25.76
C THR A 852 2.87 -20.29 -24.99
N GLY A 853 2.20 -21.30 -24.43
CA GLY A 853 0.90 -21.14 -23.81
C GLY A 853 -0.27 -21.30 -24.76
N PHE A 854 -1.48 -21.25 -24.20
CA PHE A 854 -2.70 -21.23 -24.98
C PHE A 854 -2.83 -19.91 -25.75
N PRO A 855 -3.26 -19.94 -27.03
CA PRO A 855 -3.31 -18.74 -27.87
C PRO A 855 -4.27 -17.65 -27.37
N THR A 856 -5.26 -18.02 -26.57
CA THR A 856 -6.33 -17.12 -26.10
C THR A 856 -6.46 -17.05 -24.58
N ALA A 857 -5.83 -17.94 -23.81
CA ALA A 857 -6.03 -17.97 -22.37
C ALA A 857 -5.27 -16.87 -21.63
N SER A 858 -5.94 -16.22 -20.68
CA SER A 858 -5.29 -15.39 -19.66
C SER A 858 -5.49 -16.01 -18.27
N PRO A 859 -4.42 -16.29 -17.50
CA PRO A 859 -3.00 -16.18 -17.88
C PRO A 859 -2.62 -17.28 -18.88
N SER A 860 -1.92 -16.92 -19.96
CA SER A 860 -1.41 -17.87 -20.94
C SER A 860 -0.44 -18.81 -20.23
N GLY A 861 -0.75 -20.10 -20.18
CA GLY A 861 0.15 -21.12 -19.62
C GLY A 861 1.49 -21.18 -20.37
N GLY A 862 2.33 -22.16 -20.04
CA GLY A 862 3.53 -22.46 -20.83
C GLY A 862 4.84 -22.10 -20.13
N LEU A 863 5.87 -22.88 -20.43
CA LEU A 863 7.15 -22.88 -19.74
C LEU A 863 7.98 -21.62 -20.05
N GLY A 864 7.98 -21.15 -21.31
CA GLY A 864 8.68 -19.94 -21.74
C GLY A 864 8.10 -18.63 -21.15
N PRO A 865 6.78 -18.38 -21.30
CA PRO A 865 6.11 -17.24 -20.67
C PRO A 865 6.25 -17.23 -19.14
N LEU A 866 6.12 -18.40 -18.48
CA LEU A 866 6.34 -18.54 -17.04
C LEU A 866 7.73 -18.06 -16.61
N PHE A 867 8.78 -18.54 -17.30
CA PHE A 867 10.15 -18.12 -17.02
C PHE A 867 10.33 -16.61 -17.24
N THR A 868 9.81 -16.08 -18.35
CA THR A 868 9.93 -14.65 -18.70
C THR A 868 9.25 -13.76 -17.67
N GLN A 869 8.05 -14.13 -17.20
CA GLN A 869 7.31 -13.40 -16.18
C GLN A 869 8.07 -13.38 -14.85
N ILE A 870 8.51 -14.55 -14.38
CA ILE A 870 9.30 -14.68 -13.14
C ILE A 870 10.60 -13.86 -13.23
N GLN A 871 11.27 -13.87 -14.38
CA GLN A 871 12.48 -13.09 -14.61
C GLN A 871 12.22 -11.58 -14.61
N SER A 872 11.15 -11.13 -15.28
CA SER A 872 10.76 -9.71 -15.30
C SER A 872 10.46 -9.20 -13.91
N ASP A 873 9.62 -9.94 -13.15
CA ASP A 873 9.25 -9.56 -11.79
C ASP A 873 10.49 -9.50 -10.87
N GLN A 874 11.41 -10.47 -11.00
CA GLN A 874 12.69 -10.48 -10.27
C GLN A 874 13.51 -9.22 -10.56
N GLN A 875 13.62 -8.84 -11.84
CA GLN A 875 14.38 -7.69 -12.28
C GLN A 875 13.74 -6.39 -11.79
N ASP A 876 12.41 -6.30 -11.81
CA ASP A 876 11.66 -5.14 -11.35
C ASP A 876 11.86 -4.92 -9.85
N TYR A 877 11.68 -5.95 -9.01
CA TYR A 877 11.92 -5.84 -7.56
C TYR A 877 13.38 -5.50 -7.24
N THR A 878 14.33 -6.08 -7.97
CA THR A 878 15.76 -5.78 -7.79
C THR A 878 16.09 -4.33 -8.15
N THR A 879 15.56 -3.85 -9.28
CA THR A 879 15.77 -2.48 -9.77
C THR A 879 15.12 -1.46 -8.83
N GLN A 880 13.92 -1.76 -8.34
CA GLN A 880 13.24 -0.92 -7.34
C GLN A 880 14.01 -0.86 -6.02
N SER A 881 14.52 -1.99 -5.52
CA SER A 881 15.39 -2.03 -4.33
C SER A 881 16.63 -1.16 -4.50
N GLN A 882 17.33 -1.28 -5.64
CA GLN A 882 18.52 -0.47 -5.93
C GLN A 882 18.20 1.02 -6.02
N THR A 883 17.08 1.38 -6.66
CA THR A 883 16.63 2.76 -6.78
C THR A 883 16.30 3.35 -5.41
N GLN A 884 15.61 2.60 -4.55
CA GLN A 884 15.29 3.04 -3.19
C GLN A 884 16.54 3.14 -2.31
N GLN A 885 17.52 2.25 -2.46
CA GLN A 885 18.81 2.36 -1.78
C GLN A 885 19.60 3.60 -2.22
N LEU A 886 19.60 3.92 -3.52
CA LEU A 886 20.21 5.15 -4.02
C LEU A 886 19.50 6.39 -3.48
N ASN A 887 18.16 6.38 -3.47
CA ASN A 887 17.38 7.44 -2.85
C ASN A 887 17.70 7.60 -1.36
N LEU A 888 17.82 6.50 -0.62
CA LEU A 888 18.24 6.52 0.78
C LEU A 888 19.63 7.15 0.95
N GLN A 889 20.60 6.79 0.10
CA GLN A 889 21.96 7.36 0.14
C GLN A 889 21.99 8.87 -0.18
N ASN A 890 21.29 9.29 -1.24
CA ASN A 890 21.16 10.69 -1.60
C ASN A 890 20.53 11.50 -0.46
N GLN A 891 19.52 10.93 0.19
CA GLN A 891 18.81 11.60 1.27
C GLN A 891 19.63 11.64 2.56
N MET A 892 20.37 10.57 2.90
CA MET A 892 21.35 10.61 3.99
C MET A 892 22.41 11.69 3.74
N THR A 893 22.82 11.90 2.49
CA THR A 893 23.74 12.99 2.11
C THR A 893 23.09 14.37 2.30
N ASN A 894 21.84 14.55 1.88
CA ASN A 894 21.09 15.80 2.10
C ASN A 894 20.93 16.09 3.59
N VAL A 895 20.56 15.09 4.38
CA VAL A 895 20.46 15.17 5.84
C VAL A 895 21.80 15.60 6.44
N GLN A 896 22.90 14.99 5.99
CA GLN A 896 24.24 15.37 6.44
C GLN A 896 24.59 16.82 6.06
N GLN A 897 24.20 17.30 4.87
CA GLN A 897 24.37 18.69 4.45
C GLN A 897 23.55 19.66 5.30
N GLU A 898 22.28 19.35 5.58
CA GLU A 898 21.42 20.15 6.47
C GLU A 898 22.02 20.24 7.88
N TRP A 899 22.48 19.12 8.43
CA TRP A 899 23.14 19.09 9.74
C TRP A 899 24.47 19.85 9.75
N THR A 900 25.22 19.81 8.64
CA THR A 900 26.45 20.60 8.49
C THR A 900 26.15 22.09 8.45
N LEU A 901 25.09 22.51 7.74
CA LEU A 901 24.63 23.89 7.70
C LEU A 901 24.20 24.37 9.09
N VAL A 902 23.44 23.55 9.82
CA VAL A 902 23.02 23.83 11.20
C VAL A 902 24.24 23.96 12.12
N SER A 903 25.17 23.01 12.08
CA SER A 903 26.40 23.04 12.89
C SER A 903 27.28 24.26 12.59
N THR A 904 27.45 24.60 11.31
CA THR A 904 28.22 25.77 10.87
C THR A 904 27.55 27.06 11.35
N SER A 905 26.22 27.14 11.23
CA SER A 905 25.44 28.29 11.71
C SER A 905 25.59 28.47 13.22
N MET A 906 25.59 27.38 14.00
CA MET A 906 25.86 27.42 15.44
C MET A 906 27.28 27.91 15.76
N GLN A 907 28.28 27.47 15.01
CA GLN A 907 29.66 27.92 15.20
C GLN A 907 29.81 29.43 14.94
N VAL A 908 29.21 29.92 13.85
CA VAL A 908 29.20 31.37 13.53
C VAL A 908 28.49 32.15 14.63
N LEU A 909 27.34 31.67 15.11
CA LEU A 909 26.63 32.29 16.23
C LEU A 909 27.51 32.39 17.48
N ASN A 910 28.20 31.30 17.82
CA ASN A 910 29.07 31.24 18.98
C ASN A 910 30.25 32.20 18.85
N GLN A 911 30.80 32.35 17.64
CA GLN A 911 31.85 33.33 17.35
C GLN A 911 31.33 34.77 17.52
N ILE A 912 30.15 35.09 16.97
CA ILE A 912 29.53 36.42 17.11
C ILE A 912 29.29 36.74 18.58
N LEU A 913 28.68 35.82 19.33
CA LEU A 913 28.40 35.99 20.76
C LEU A 913 29.67 36.13 21.58
N SER A 914 30.71 35.33 21.29
CA SER A 914 32.01 35.42 21.97
C SER A 914 32.70 36.77 21.71
N LYS A 915 32.56 37.30 20.49
CA LYS A 915 33.12 38.61 20.11
C LYS A 915 32.39 39.77 20.78
N LEU A 916 31.05 39.72 20.80
CA LEU A 916 30.20 40.69 21.50
C LEU A 916 30.43 40.66 23.02
N ALA A 917 30.52 39.48 23.62
CA ALA A 917 30.88 39.35 25.03
C ALA A 917 32.29 39.91 25.29
N GLY A 918 33.25 39.63 24.42
CA GLY A 918 34.58 40.22 24.46
C GLY A 918 34.53 41.75 24.48
N GLU A 919 33.81 42.38 23.54
CA GLU A 919 33.70 43.84 23.43
C GLU A 919 32.94 44.49 24.61
N ILE A 920 31.93 43.81 25.16
CA ILE A 920 31.14 44.31 26.30
C ILE A 920 31.92 44.21 27.62
N TYR A 921 32.71 43.15 27.83
CA TYR A 921 33.46 42.94 29.07
C TYR A 921 34.87 43.57 29.07
N THR A 922 35.32 44.13 27.94
CA THR A 922 36.57 44.92 27.86
C THR A 922 36.37 46.43 28.04
N ASN A 923 35.13 46.91 28.14
CA ASN A 923 34.78 48.24 28.68
C ASN A 923 34.22 48.09 30.10
#